data_AF-A0A8T4MQ24-F1
#
_entry.id   AF-A0A8T4MQ24-F1
#
_cell.length_a   1.000
_cell.length_b   1.000
_cell.length_c   1.000
_cell.angle_alpha   90.00
_cell.angle_beta   90.00
_cell.angle_gamma   90.00
#
_symmetry.space_group_name_H-M   'P 1'
#
loop_
_entity.id
_entity.type
_entity.pdbx_description
1 polymer ?
#
loop_
_entity_poly.entity_id
_entity_poly.type
_entity_poly.pdbx_seq_one_letter_code
_entity_poly.pdbx_strand_id
1 'polypeptide(L)'
;MEKKKQPKIKLFSPKKLLFILFLLIILLFLFLFGTKIYLFYNLLIGNDVLVRVNLDKENLFLSHDQSDSIKIKTDIIANPFCTVYCNYTFADLSYNQTIKSDSFSLKTISPITNEFTLTSPKTGKGQKLYRFEINCNSKKTYLCDTTEEIKSRTLLITLNYNLTSEEIEFKEMSKNKLISMLDLLEDIILNQINFESIITKFNNSVDSSTINKSNYVKTSVIELNSSIFNAIFLWQAQDYESLQQGLPKLSELVNSTSVSFNLLKSEISNLIYDYNYQINQTNKLRQRIALLSTSNFTMENITENISLPKIIADFNNLSLYFDNISINNRKILIFSLENKTSELEKIKTSNVSNVSETILIFNRTIIIIPPINSTTPIIINEPTEKCCLFGNCKDCCDDTCSNNPSKFPVVFIHGHKFNNDISADSNLHAFEDIQKKLETDYINAGSVFVSKNSIPGIWGKANYPVTITTSYYFDTLIESKGETILESQQDSLDTYALRLNDLIKEIKKRTGRDKVIIVSHSMGGLVARKYLQIFGEKDIYKLVLVMVPNKGISGDILTYCSILGSKTECNDMNKDSLFMNKLNNADTPKIPVYNIIGIGCDMDGEQGDGIVKNSTAYLDWAKNYYLTGTCDNRRFEYFHTEITNPIKYPEFLNIIKKLLNTTDSNSMVISNSSVSL
;
A
#
# COMPACT_ATOMS: atom_id res chain seq x y z
N MET A 1 98.90 44.87 -41.64
CA MET A 1 98.42 44.75 -40.24
C MET A 1 97.42 45.87 -39.98
N GLU A 2 96.12 45.59 -40.10
CA GLU A 2 95.04 46.51 -39.71
C GLU A 2 94.23 45.89 -38.57
N LYS A 3 94.07 46.64 -37.48
CA LYS A 3 93.44 46.21 -36.23
C LYS A 3 91.91 46.11 -36.39
N LYS A 4 91.37 44.90 -36.20
CA LYS A 4 89.93 44.64 -36.08
C LYS A 4 89.32 45.40 -34.89
N LYS A 5 88.25 46.17 -35.15
CA LYS A 5 87.37 46.77 -34.13
C LYS A 5 86.50 45.67 -33.49
N GLN A 6 86.55 45.54 -32.17
CA GLN A 6 85.60 44.74 -31.40
C GLN A 6 84.24 45.46 -31.29
N PRO A 7 83.10 44.75 -31.38
CA PRO A 7 81.78 45.34 -31.24
C PRO A 7 81.44 45.60 -29.76
N LYS A 8 80.97 46.81 -29.47
CA LYS A 8 80.41 47.18 -28.16
C LYS A 8 79.07 46.46 -27.95
N ILE A 9 79.04 45.52 -27.01
CA ILE A 9 77.82 44.90 -26.52
C ILE A 9 77.07 45.96 -25.69
N LYS A 10 75.89 46.39 -26.17
CA LYS A 10 74.98 47.25 -25.41
C LYS A 10 74.43 46.44 -24.23
N LEU A 11 74.96 46.65 -23.03
CA LEU A 11 74.35 46.15 -21.80
C LEU A 11 72.93 46.72 -21.67
N PHE A 12 71.95 45.84 -21.51
CA PHE A 12 70.56 46.20 -21.25
C PHE A 12 70.46 47.09 -20.01
N SER A 13 69.59 48.11 -20.07
CA SER A 13 69.37 48.98 -18.91
C SER A 13 68.81 48.17 -17.73
N PRO A 14 69.20 48.50 -16.49
CA PRO A 14 68.83 47.71 -15.31
C PRO A 14 67.31 47.54 -15.13
N LYS A 15 66.51 48.49 -15.62
CA LYS A 15 65.04 48.40 -15.63
C LYS A 15 64.50 47.29 -16.56
N LYS A 16 65.14 47.04 -17.70
CA LYS A 16 64.75 45.97 -18.63
C LYS A 16 65.13 44.60 -18.08
N LEU A 17 66.26 44.49 -17.38
CA LEU A 17 66.68 43.25 -16.74
C LEU A 17 65.72 42.85 -15.61
N LEU A 18 65.28 43.83 -14.81
CA LEU A 18 64.33 43.63 -13.71
C LEU A 18 62.93 43.23 -14.22
N PHE A 19 62.48 43.81 -15.33
CA PHE A 19 61.23 43.42 -15.99
C PHE A 19 61.29 41.99 -16.53
N ILE A 20 62.40 41.59 -17.18
CA ILE A 20 62.58 40.22 -17.67
C ILE A 20 62.62 39.23 -16.50
N LEU A 21 63.29 39.57 -15.40
CA LEU A 21 63.33 38.74 -14.19
C LEU A 21 61.92 38.56 -13.57
N PHE A 22 61.14 39.64 -13.49
CA PHE A 22 59.76 39.60 -13.01
C PHE A 22 58.87 38.71 -13.90
N LEU A 23 59.02 38.82 -15.23
CA LEU A 23 58.30 37.99 -16.19
C LEU A 23 58.68 36.51 -16.06
N LEU A 24 59.98 36.21 -15.85
CA LEU A 24 60.47 34.86 -15.57
C LEU A 24 59.93 34.31 -14.25
N ILE A 25 59.82 35.13 -13.20
CA ILE A 25 59.23 34.73 -11.91
C ILE A 25 57.74 34.44 -12.07
N ILE A 26 56.99 35.26 -12.81
CA ILE A 26 55.58 34.98 -13.13
C ILE A 26 55.44 33.69 -13.93
N LEU A 27 56.28 33.48 -14.94
CA LEU A 27 56.24 32.29 -15.77
C LEU A 27 56.60 31.04 -14.96
N LEU A 28 57.57 31.14 -14.06
CA LEU A 28 57.95 30.09 -13.12
C LEU A 28 56.83 29.82 -12.11
N PHE A 29 56.15 30.86 -11.62
CA PHE A 29 55.02 30.72 -10.71
C PHE A 29 53.81 30.08 -11.41
N LEU A 30 53.50 30.47 -12.65
CA LEU A 30 52.50 29.83 -13.49
C LEU A 30 52.92 28.40 -13.88
N PHE A 31 54.20 28.08 -13.99
CA PHE A 31 54.64 26.72 -14.25
C PHE A 31 54.55 25.82 -12.99
N LEU A 32 54.96 26.34 -11.83
CA LEU A 32 54.98 25.62 -10.55
C LEU A 32 53.59 25.49 -9.91
N PHE A 33 52.76 26.52 -10.07
CA PHE A 33 51.43 26.60 -9.47
C PHE A 33 50.31 26.61 -10.50
N GLY A 34 50.56 26.80 -11.79
CA GLY A 34 49.49 26.88 -12.79
C GLY A 34 48.66 25.61 -12.89
N THR A 35 49.23 24.43 -12.63
CA THR A 35 48.44 23.19 -12.53
C THR A 35 47.55 23.19 -11.28
N LYS A 36 48.04 23.65 -10.12
CA LYS A 36 47.23 23.79 -8.90
C LYS A 36 46.19 24.91 -9.00
N ILE A 37 46.51 26.03 -9.65
CA ILE A 37 45.62 27.15 -9.91
C ILE A 37 44.57 26.73 -10.94
N TYR A 38 44.94 25.98 -11.98
CA TYR A 38 44.02 25.40 -12.95
C TYR A 38 43.08 24.37 -12.32
N LEU A 39 43.59 23.49 -11.44
CA LEU A 39 42.77 22.55 -10.67
C LEU A 39 41.85 23.28 -9.67
N PHE A 40 42.34 24.34 -9.02
CA PHE A 40 41.52 25.20 -8.16
C PHE A 40 40.46 25.97 -8.96
N TYR A 41 40.80 26.41 -10.18
CA TYR A 41 39.90 27.08 -11.12
C TYR A 41 38.83 26.12 -11.65
N ASN A 42 39.18 24.88 -12.00
CA ASN A 42 38.22 23.84 -12.37
C ASN A 42 37.31 23.43 -11.20
N LEU A 43 37.83 23.35 -9.98
CA LEU A 43 37.03 23.13 -8.77
C LEU A 43 36.05 24.30 -8.51
N LEU A 44 36.45 25.53 -8.82
CA LEU A 44 35.60 26.72 -8.75
C LEU A 44 34.53 26.77 -9.85
N ILE A 45 34.69 26.02 -10.95
CA ILE A 45 33.87 26.12 -12.18
C ILE A 45 32.99 24.89 -12.42
N GLY A 46 33.38 23.70 -11.93
CA GLY A 46 32.77 22.44 -12.37
C GLY A 46 31.52 21.99 -11.61
N ASN A 47 31.35 22.35 -10.34
CA ASN A 47 30.15 22.09 -9.54
C ASN A 47 29.98 23.23 -8.53
N ASP A 48 28.94 24.03 -8.69
CA ASP A 48 28.69 25.21 -7.87
C ASP A 48 28.06 24.87 -6.51
N VAL A 49 27.26 23.79 -6.43
CA VAL A 49 26.59 23.32 -5.21
C VAL A 49 26.56 21.79 -5.11
N LEU A 50 26.82 21.28 -3.91
CA LEU A 50 26.62 19.89 -3.50
C LEU A 50 25.66 19.86 -2.30
N VAL A 51 24.64 19.01 -2.38
CA VAL A 51 23.63 18.84 -1.32
C VAL A 51 23.68 17.41 -0.81
N ARG A 52 23.95 17.24 0.49
CA ARG A 52 23.86 15.96 1.19
C ARG A 52 22.78 16.06 2.27
N VAL A 53 21.93 15.04 2.35
CA VAL A 53 20.85 14.99 3.33
C VAL A 53 20.96 13.67 4.07
N ASN A 54 21.02 13.75 5.40
CA ASN A 54 21.14 12.61 6.29
C ASN A 54 19.96 12.59 7.26
N LEU A 55 19.42 11.39 7.49
CA LEU A 55 18.39 11.12 8.49
C LEU A 55 19.01 10.43 9.70
N ASP A 56 18.55 10.79 10.89
CA ASP A 56 18.81 9.99 12.09
C ASP A 56 18.00 8.68 12.09
N LYS A 57 16.78 8.73 11.54
CA LYS A 57 15.86 7.59 11.40
C LYS A 57 15.10 7.67 10.07
N GLU A 58 15.11 6.59 9.30
CA GLU A 58 14.32 6.47 8.06
C GLU A 58 12.92 5.87 8.29
N ASN A 59 12.77 5.08 9.36
CA ASN A 59 11.55 4.33 9.66
C ASN A 59 11.15 4.56 11.12
N LEU A 60 9.89 4.91 11.35
CA LEU A 60 9.27 5.01 12.67
C LEU A 60 8.30 3.85 12.88
N PHE A 61 8.26 3.33 14.11
CA PHE A 61 7.32 2.31 14.57
C PHE A 61 6.67 2.81 15.85
N LEU A 62 5.40 3.20 15.74
CA LEU A 62 4.67 3.87 16.82
C LEU A 62 3.44 3.05 17.21
N SER A 63 3.10 3.04 18.49
CA SER A 63 1.77 2.60 18.92
C SER A 63 0.76 3.74 18.72
N HIS A 64 -0.55 3.49 18.80
CA HIS A 64 -1.57 4.55 18.72
C HIS A 64 -1.28 5.74 19.66
N ASP A 65 -1.57 6.95 19.19
CA ASP A 65 -1.33 8.24 19.88
C ASP A 65 0.13 8.55 20.27
N GLN A 66 1.08 7.65 19.99
CA GLN A 66 2.50 7.90 20.20
C GLN A 66 3.02 8.88 19.16
N SER A 67 3.98 9.71 19.57
CA SER A 67 4.73 10.59 18.68
C SER A 67 6.23 10.35 18.83
N ASP A 68 6.98 10.51 17.74
CA ASP A 68 8.44 10.53 17.73
C ASP A 68 8.93 11.58 16.73
N SER A 69 10.15 12.07 16.92
CA SER A 69 10.76 13.07 16.05
C SER A 69 11.79 12.43 15.14
N ILE A 70 11.86 12.93 13.91
CA ILE A 70 12.96 12.70 12.97
C ILE A 70 13.79 13.97 12.82
N LYS A 71 15.11 13.81 12.72
CA LYS A 71 16.06 14.90 12.49
C LYS A 71 16.70 14.74 11.12
N ILE A 72 16.50 15.76 10.30
CA ILE A 72 17.02 15.84 8.94
C ILE A 72 18.17 16.83 8.93
N LYS A 73 19.39 16.32 8.77
CA LYS A 73 20.59 17.15 8.65
C LYS A 73 20.94 17.34 7.17
N THR A 74 20.96 18.58 6.73
CA THR A 74 21.34 18.99 5.37
C THR A 74 22.72 19.62 5.42
N ASP A 75 23.69 19.01 4.74
CA ASP A 75 25.04 19.52 4.55
C ASP A 75 25.15 20.09 3.12
N ILE A 76 25.41 21.40 2.99
CA ILE A 76 25.55 22.09 1.69
C ILE A 76 26.97 22.58 1.53
N ILE A 77 27.62 22.15 0.45
CA ILE A 77 28.96 22.59 0.06
C ILE A 77 28.81 23.38 -1.24
N ALA A 78 29.36 24.58 -1.30
CA ALA A 78 29.26 25.41 -2.48
C ALA A 78 30.51 26.27 -2.66
N ASN A 79 30.67 26.83 -3.86
CA ASN A 79 31.74 27.76 -4.15
C ASN A 79 31.65 28.97 -3.17
N PRO A 80 32.74 29.36 -2.48
CA PRO A 80 32.72 30.43 -1.49
C PRO A 80 32.35 31.81 -2.04
N PHE A 81 32.41 32.01 -3.36
CA PHE A 81 31.98 33.24 -4.02
C PHE A 81 30.48 33.23 -4.41
N CYS A 82 29.83 32.07 -4.31
CA CYS A 82 28.44 31.87 -4.66
C CYS A 82 27.52 31.97 -3.45
N THR A 83 26.31 32.48 -3.68
CA THR A 83 25.22 32.39 -2.69
C THR A 83 24.28 31.28 -3.16
N VAL A 84 24.08 30.28 -2.30
CA VAL A 84 23.17 29.17 -2.55
C VAL A 84 21.81 29.52 -2.00
N TYR A 85 20.78 29.30 -2.79
CA TYR A 85 19.39 29.36 -2.38
C TYR A 85 18.84 27.95 -2.36
N CYS A 86 18.21 27.57 -1.25
CA CYS A 86 17.57 26.27 -1.11
C CYS A 86 16.12 26.44 -0.69
N ASN A 87 15.24 25.63 -1.27
CA ASN A 87 13.89 25.42 -0.78
C ASN A 87 13.73 23.96 -0.36
N TYR A 88 13.05 23.71 0.75
CA TYR A 88 12.69 22.35 1.14
C TYR A 88 11.19 22.24 1.40
N THR A 89 10.68 21.02 1.21
CA THR A 89 9.31 20.64 1.45
C THR A 89 9.29 19.30 2.18
N PHE A 90 8.53 19.23 3.26
CA PHE A 90 8.21 18.01 3.97
C PHE A 90 6.71 17.74 3.83
N ALA A 91 6.33 16.59 3.28
CA ALA A 91 4.96 16.27 2.90
C ALA A 91 4.52 14.88 3.37
N ASP A 92 3.25 14.74 3.74
CA ASP A 92 2.55 13.46 3.92
C ASP A 92 2.03 12.99 2.56
N LEU A 93 2.63 11.93 2.02
CA LEU A 93 2.22 11.34 0.74
C LEU A 93 0.90 10.57 0.87
N SER A 94 0.50 10.19 2.08
CA SER A 94 -0.73 9.42 2.33
C SER A 94 -1.98 10.20 1.91
N TYR A 95 -1.97 11.52 2.14
CA TYR A 95 -3.05 12.45 1.78
C TYR A 95 -2.61 13.56 0.82
N ASN A 96 -1.38 13.49 0.30
CA ASN A 96 -0.78 14.50 -0.56
C ASN A 96 -0.80 15.91 0.06
N GLN A 97 -0.40 16.01 1.33
CA GLN A 97 -0.44 17.24 2.12
C GLN A 97 0.98 17.73 2.44
N THR A 98 1.28 18.99 2.15
CA THR A 98 2.50 19.63 2.63
C THR A 98 2.39 19.93 4.13
N ILE A 99 3.32 19.40 4.93
CA ILE A 99 3.42 19.63 6.36
C ILE A 99 4.20 20.93 6.63
N LYS A 100 5.34 21.09 5.94
CA LYS A 100 6.17 22.28 6.04
C LYS A 100 6.85 22.55 4.70
N SER A 101 6.96 23.82 4.35
CA SER A 101 7.83 24.27 3.27
C SER A 101 8.54 25.53 3.73
N ASP A 102 9.83 25.64 3.42
CA ASP A 102 10.62 26.80 3.80
C ASP A 102 11.75 27.02 2.80
N SER A 103 12.41 28.17 2.88
CA SER A 103 13.55 28.52 2.03
C SER A 103 14.63 29.23 2.84
N PHE A 104 15.88 28.98 2.51
CA PHE A 104 17.02 29.62 3.14
C PHE A 104 18.13 29.90 2.12
N SER A 105 19.04 30.79 2.48
CA SER A 105 20.22 31.10 1.66
C SER A 105 21.49 31.02 2.49
N LEU A 106 22.55 30.46 1.91
CA LEU A 106 23.85 30.28 2.56
C LEU A 106 24.96 30.87 1.70
N LYS A 107 25.92 31.54 2.36
CA LYS A 107 27.19 31.98 1.75
C LYS A 107 28.39 31.15 2.21
N THR A 108 28.27 30.48 3.35
CA THR A 108 29.32 29.65 3.94
C THR A 108 28.78 28.24 4.16
N ILE A 109 29.69 27.26 4.18
CA ILE A 109 29.38 25.86 4.49
C ILE A 109 28.86 25.78 5.92
N SER A 110 27.55 25.60 6.08
CA SER A 110 26.91 25.45 7.37
C SER A 110 25.84 24.35 7.28
N PRO A 111 25.91 23.32 8.13
CA PRO A 111 24.85 22.33 8.21
C PRO A 111 23.56 22.94 8.76
N ILE A 112 22.42 22.52 8.23
CA ILE A 112 21.11 22.88 8.75
C ILE A 112 20.42 21.61 9.24
N THR A 113 19.91 21.64 10.46
CA THR A 113 19.14 20.54 11.04
C THR A 113 17.68 20.97 11.19
N ASN A 114 16.77 20.21 10.60
CA ASN A 114 15.34 20.35 10.80
C ASN A 114 14.83 19.16 11.62
N GLU A 115 13.92 19.42 12.56
CA GLU A 115 13.27 18.38 13.36
C GLU A 115 11.76 18.38 13.07
N PHE A 116 11.21 17.20 12.84
CA PHE A 116 9.78 17.00 12.56
C PHE A 116 9.22 15.94 13.50
N THR A 117 8.19 16.29 14.28
CA THR A 117 7.46 15.34 15.12
C THR A 117 6.32 14.74 14.32
N LEU A 118 6.27 13.41 14.27
CA LEU A 118 5.23 12.65 13.60
C LEU A 118 4.43 11.85 14.63
N THR A 119 3.11 11.83 14.46
CA THR A 119 2.17 11.18 15.38
C THR A 119 1.41 10.08 14.65
N SER A 120 1.28 8.91 15.28
CA SER A 120 0.44 7.83 14.77
C SER A 120 -1.05 8.16 14.87
N PRO A 121 -1.90 7.59 13.99
CA PRO A 121 -3.35 7.64 14.16
C PRO A 121 -3.81 6.99 15.47
N LYS A 122 -5.01 7.38 15.91
CA LYS A 122 -5.73 6.78 17.05
C LYS A 122 -6.37 5.43 16.75
N THR A 123 -6.56 5.12 15.47
CA THR A 123 -7.33 3.96 15.03
C THR A 123 -6.67 3.31 13.81
N GLY A 124 -6.96 2.02 13.64
CA GLY A 124 -6.41 1.21 12.56
C GLY A 124 -4.92 0.88 12.76
N LYS A 125 -4.44 -0.20 12.14
CA LYS A 125 -3.00 -0.45 12.00
C LYS A 125 -2.58 -0.22 10.55
N GLY A 126 -1.36 0.24 10.30
CA GLY A 126 -0.99 0.62 8.95
C GLY A 126 0.34 1.33 8.75
N GLN A 127 0.48 1.97 7.61
CA GLN A 127 1.64 2.77 7.23
C GLN A 127 1.23 4.10 6.61
N LYS A 128 1.94 5.16 7.01
CA LYS A 128 2.00 6.45 6.34
C LYS A 128 3.38 6.65 5.71
N LEU A 129 3.39 7.35 4.57
CA LEU A 129 4.61 7.69 3.86
C LEU A 129 4.80 9.21 3.86
N TYR A 130 6.01 9.64 4.18
CA TYR A 130 6.41 11.04 4.17
C TYR A 130 7.57 11.24 3.20
N ARG A 131 7.64 12.43 2.63
CA ARG A 131 8.72 12.80 1.73
C ARG A 131 9.35 14.11 2.16
N PHE A 132 10.68 14.09 2.25
CA PHE A 132 11.47 15.30 2.34
C PHE A 132 12.12 15.55 0.98
N GLU A 133 11.89 16.73 0.41
CA GLU A 133 12.50 17.19 -0.82
C GLU A 133 13.23 18.51 -0.54
N ILE A 134 14.46 18.65 -1.02
CA ILE A 134 15.19 19.92 -1.00
C ILE A 134 15.75 20.18 -2.39
N ASN A 135 15.62 21.40 -2.88
CA ASN A 135 16.23 21.85 -4.13
C ASN A 135 17.11 23.07 -3.83
N CYS A 136 18.34 23.05 -4.34
CA CYS A 136 19.31 24.12 -4.15
C CYS A 136 19.93 24.54 -5.48
N ASN A 137 20.19 25.83 -5.66
CA ASN A 137 20.99 26.34 -6.77
C ASN A 137 21.85 27.53 -6.33
N SER A 138 23.02 27.72 -6.96
CA SER A 138 23.74 28.99 -6.79
C SER A 138 23.17 30.04 -7.72
N LYS A 139 23.18 31.28 -7.28
CA LYS A 139 22.85 32.43 -8.12
C LYS A 139 24.10 33.00 -8.78
N LYS A 140 24.03 33.23 -10.09
CA LYS A 140 25.11 33.84 -10.88
C LYS A 140 25.35 35.28 -10.41
N THR A 141 26.61 35.59 -10.13
CA THR A 141 27.06 36.96 -9.80
C THR A 141 28.39 37.24 -10.49
N TYR A 142 28.90 38.46 -10.38
CA TYR A 142 30.19 38.83 -10.96
C TYR A 142 31.37 37.94 -10.48
N LEU A 143 31.31 37.44 -9.24
CA LEU A 143 32.33 36.56 -8.66
C LEU A 143 31.92 35.08 -8.61
N CYS A 144 30.66 34.78 -8.91
CA CYS A 144 30.10 33.44 -8.93
C CYS A 144 29.69 33.09 -10.36
N ASP A 145 30.57 32.40 -11.08
CA ASP A 145 30.24 31.82 -12.37
C ASP A 145 29.62 30.44 -12.15
N THR A 146 28.32 30.35 -12.39
CA THR A 146 27.50 29.13 -12.24
C THR A 146 26.51 29.05 -13.41
N THR A 147 26.05 27.84 -13.69
CA THR A 147 24.93 27.53 -14.60
C THR A 147 23.56 27.74 -13.97
N GLU A 148 23.49 28.03 -12.66
CA GLU A 148 22.27 28.12 -11.84
C GLU A 148 21.42 26.84 -11.84
N GLU A 149 22.05 25.70 -12.16
CA GLU A 149 21.39 24.40 -12.21
C GLU A 149 20.85 24.00 -10.83
N ILE A 150 19.65 23.43 -10.82
CA ILE A 150 19.00 23.00 -9.59
C ILE A 150 19.51 21.61 -9.21
N LYS A 151 20.04 21.48 -7.99
CA LYS A 151 20.43 20.21 -7.38
C LYS A 151 19.39 19.81 -6.35
N SER A 152 18.75 18.67 -6.56
CA SER A 152 17.67 18.18 -5.72
C SER A 152 18.09 16.97 -4.89
N ARG A 153 17.46 16.79 -3.72
CA ARG A 153 17.56 15.56 -2.93
C ARG A 153 16.18 15.21 -2.40
N THR A 154 15.83 13.93 -2.53
CA THR A 154 14.58 13.38 -2.05
C THR A 154 14.87 12.25 -1.07
N LEU A 155 14.13 12.20 0.03
CA LEU A 155 14.15 11.10 1.00
C LEU A 155 12.73 10.63 1.26
N LEU A 156 12.57 9.32 1.32
CA LEU A 156 11.32 8.67 1.73
C LEU A 156 11.44 8.25 3.20
N ILE A 157 10.45 8.61 3.99
CA ILE A 157 10.34 8.27 5.41
C ILE A 157 9.06 7.46 5.60
N THR A 158 9.14 6.38 6.38
CA THR A 158 7.95 5.56 6.70
C THR A 158 7.57 5.71 8.16
N LEU A 159 6.26 5.82 8.42
CA LEU A 159 5.69 5.72 9.76
C LEU A 159 4.74 4.53 9.78
N ASN A 160 5.14 3.49 10.47
CA ASN A 160 4.35 2.30 10.68
C ASN A 160 3.71 2.42 12.06
N TYR A 161 2.42 2.16 12.13
CA TYR A 161 1.68 2.27 13.38
C TYR A 161 0.85 1.02 13.64
N ASN A 162 0.78 0.66 14.92
CA ASN A 162 0.08 -0.51 15.39
C ASN A 162 -0.67 -0.21 16.69
N LEU A 163 -1.48 -1.18 17.11
CA LEU A 163 -2.17 -1.17 18.38
C LEU A 163 -1.19 -1.11 19.54
N THR A 164 -1.57 -0.43 20.61
CA THR A 164 -0.92 -0.52 21.92
C THR A 164 -1.10 -1.93 22.52
N SER A 165 -0.26 -2.28 23.49
CA SER A 165 -0.37 -3.57 24.20
C SER A 165 -1.74 -3.77 24.86
N GLU A 166 -2.32 -2.71 25.42
CA GLU A 166 -3.64 -2.73 26.06
C GLU A 166 -4.77 -2.97 25.04
N GLU A 167 -4.68 -2.34 23.86
CA GLU A 167 -5.63 -2.54 22.78
C GLU A 167 -5.59 -3.94 22.18
N ILE A 168 -4.40 -4.57 22.13
CA ILE A 168 -4.26 -5.97 21.67
C ILE A 168 -5.02 -6.91 22.62
N GLU A 169 -4.89 -6.71 23.93
CA GLU A 169 -5.63 -7.51 24.93
C GLU A 169 -7.15 -7.24 24.82
N PHE A 170 -7.54 -5.97 24.71
CA PHE A 170 -8.94 -5.57 24.57
C PHE A 170 -9.58 -6.12 23.29
N LYS A 171 -8.84 -6.13 22.17
CA LYS A 171 -9.28 -6.69 20.89
C LYS A 171 -9.75 -8.14 21.03
N GLU A 172 -8.94 -8.99 21.64
CA GLU A 172 -9.24 -10.42 21.79
C GLU A 172 -10.43 -10.65 22.75
N MET A 173 -10.43 -9.94 23.88
CA MET A 173 -11.54 -9.99 24.84
C MET A 173 -12.87 -9.54 24.20
N SER A 174 -12.86 -8.37 23.54
CA SER A 174 -14.06 -7.79 22.93
C SER A 174 -14.57 -8.64 21.76
N LYS A 175 -13.70 -9.24 20.96
CA LYS A 175 -14.08 -10.17 19.88
C LYS A 175 -14.92 -11.35 20.42
N ASN A 176 -14.41 -12.02 21.45
CA ASN A 176 -15.10 -13.17 22.06
C ASN A 176 -16.46 -12.75 22.67
N LYS A 177 -16.49 -11.57 23.29
CA LYS A 177 -17.73 -11.02 23.84
C LYS A 177 -18.76 -10.70 22.75
N LEU A 178 -18.35 -10.12 21.64
CA LEU A 178 -19.22 -9.81 20.49
C LEU A 178 -19.74 -11.10 19.83
N ILE A 179 -18.92 -12.14 19.68
CA ILE A 179 -19.36 -13.44 19.17
C ILE A 179 -20.46 -14.04 20.06
N SER A 180 -20.24 -14.07 21.38
CA SER A 180 -21.25 -14.54 22.33
C SER A 180 -22.56 -13.74 22.28
N MET A 181 -22.49 -12.42 22.05
CA MET A 181 -23.68 -11.58 21.89
C MET A 181 -24.41 -11.86 20.58
N LEU A 182 -23.68 -12.12 19.49
CA LEU A 182 -24.26 -12.52 18.20
C LEU A 182 -24.96 -13.88 18.29
N ASP A 183 -24.34 -14.86 18.95
CA ASP A 183 -24.94 -16.19 19.15
C ASP A 183 -26.27 -16.09 19.93
N LEU A 184 -26.29 -15.28 20.99
CA LEU A 184 -27.51 -15.03 21.76
C LEU A 184 -28.57 -14.30 20.92
N LEU A 185 -28.17 -13.31 20.12
CA LEU A 185 -29.08 -12.60 19.24
C LEU A 185 -29.70 -13.54 18.19
N GLU A 186 -28.90 -14.43 17.60
CA GLU A 186 -29.39 -15.43 16.65
C GLU A 186 -30.45 -16.34 17.28
N ASP A 187 -30.18 -16.87 18.49
CA ASP A 187 -31.15 -17.67 19.23
C ASP A 187 -32.45 -16.91 19.49
N ILE A 188 -32.36 -15.65 19.94
CA ILE A 188 -33.54 -14.81 20.18
C ILE A 188 -34.35 -14.59 18.90
N ILE A 189 -33.69 -14.26 17.78
CA ILE A 189 -34.36 -14.02 16.49
C ILE A 189 -35.10 -15.27 16.02
N LEU A 190 -34.44 -16.44 16.04
CA LEU A 190 -35.04 -17.70 15.58
C LEU A 190 -36.27 -18.07 16.41
N ASN A 191 -36.17 -17.97 17.74
CA ASN A 191 -37.31 -18.23 18.62
C ASN A 191 -38.43 -17.20 18.45
N GLN A 192 -38.10 -15.92 18.26
CA GLN A 192 -39.09 -14.87 18.06
C GLN A 192 -39.93 -15.14 16.80
N ILE A 193 -39.32 -15.56 15.69
CA ILE A 193 -40.04 -15.92 14.46
C ILE A 193 -41.04 -17.06 14.73
N ASN A 194 -40.61 -18.09 15.47
CA ASN A 194 -41.49 -19.19 15.87
C ASN A 194 -42.65 -18.70 16.75
N PHE A 195 -42.38 -17.78 17.67
CA PHE A 195 -43.39 -17.18 18.54
C PHE A 195 -44.41 -16.35 17.77
N GLU A 196 -43.98 -15.54 16.81
CA GLU A 196 -44.91 -14.80 15.92
C GLU A 196 -45.80 -15.78 15.13
N SER A 197 -45.26 -16.88 14.62
CA SER A 197 -46.04 -17.95 13.97
C SER A 197 -47.02 -18.65 14.92
N ILE A 198 -46.68 -18.80 16.19
CA ILE A 198 -47.57 -19.39 17.20
C ILE A 198 -48.68 -18.41 17.57
N ILE A 199 -48.35 -17.15 17.85
CA ILE A 199 -49.33 -16.10 18.21
C ILE A 199 -50.39 -15.95 17.11
N THR A 200 -49.99 -15.99 15.84
CA THR A 200 -50.93 -15.93 14.71
C THR A 200 -51.89 -17.13 14.66
N LYS A 201 -51.46 -18.34 15.05
CA LYS A 201 -52.36 -19.51 15.18
C LYS A 201 -53.42 -19.35 16.26
N PHE A 202 -53.11 -18.59 17.31
CA PHE A 202 -54.05 -18.31 18.40
C PHE A 202 -55.08 -17.21 18.09
N ASN A 203 -54.89 -16.44 17.01
CA ASN A 203 -55.84 -15.43 16.54
C ASN A 203 -56.38 -14.52 17.68
N ASN A 204 -57.70 -14.35 17.80
CA ASN A 204 -58.37 -13.52 18.82
C ASN A 204 -58.33 -14.11 20.25
N SER A 205 -57.73 -15.28 20.47
CA SER A 205 -57.73 -15.93 21.79
C SER A 205 -56.55 -15.53 22.69
N VAL A 206 -55.57 -14.80 22.16
CA VAL A 206 -54.44 -14.22 22.90
C VAL A 206 -54.83 -12.88 23.53
N ASP A 207 -54.36 -12.62 24.75
CA ASP A 207 -54.53 -11.31 25.38
C ASP A 207 -53.67 -10.24 24.69
N SER A 208 -54.24 -9.04 24.56
CA SER A 208 -53.58 -7.82 24.13
C SER A 208 -52.24 -7.55 24.84
N SER A 209 -52.11 -7.94 26.11
CA SER A 209 -50.88 -7.78 26.89
C SER A 209 -49.71 -8.61 26.32
N THR A 210 -49.95 -9.85 25.90
CA THR A 210 -48.94 -10.72 25.28
C THR A 210 -48.52 -10.19 23.91
N ILE A 211 -49.47 -9.69 23.12
CA ILE A 211 -49.19 -9.06 21.82
C ILE A 211 -48.29 -7.82 22.01
N ASN A 212 -48.60 -6.98 22.99
CA ASN A 212 -47.78 -5.79 23.29
C ASN A 212 -46.36 -6.15 23.73
N LYS A 213 -46.19 -7.20 24.56
CA LYS A 213 -44.87 -7.71 24.96
C LYS A 213 -44.09 -8.27 23.76
N SER A 214 -44.76 -8.99 22.86
CA SER A 214 -44.14 -9.48 21.62
C SER A 214 -43.63 -8.34 20.73
N ASN A 215 -44.44 -7.28 20.56
CA ASN A 215 -44.03 -6.09 19.82
C ASN A 215 -42.88 -5.33 20.50
N TYR A 216 -42.89 -5.25 21.83
CA TYR A 216 -41.80 -4.66 22.60
C TYR A 216 -40.49 -5.43 22.38
N VAL A 217 -40.50 -6.75 22.56
CA VAL A 217 -39.33 -7.62 22.33
C VAL A 217 -38.82 -7.47 20.90
N LYS A 218 -39.70 -7.44 19.90
CA LYS A 218 -39.33 -7.21 18.51
C LYS A 218 -38.56 -5.91 18.31
N THR A 219 -39.01 -4.83 18.94
CA THR A 219 -38.37 -3.52 18.87
C THR A 219 -37.00 -3.57 19.54
N SER A 220 -36.90 -4.15 20.74
CA SER A 220 -35.64 -4.31 21.47
C SER A 220 -34.63 -5.18 20.69
N VAL A 221 -35.07 -6.22 19.99
CA VAL A 221 -34.21 -7.06 19.15
C VAL A 221 -33.64 -6.28 17.96
N ILE A 222 -34.43 -5.40 17.33
CA ILE A 222 -33.95 -4.54 16.23
C ILE A 222 -32.89 -3.55 16.73
N GLU A 223 -33.13 -2.93 17.90
CA GLU A 223 -32.17 -2.02 18.54
C GLU A 223 -30.89 -2.74 18.94
N LEU A 224 -31.01 -3.93 19.54
CA LEU A 224 -29.88 -4.76 19.92
C LEU A 224 -29.05 -5.17 18.70
N ASN A 225 -29.71 -5.64 17.64
CA ASN A 225 -29.05 -6.02 16.38
C ASN A 225 -28.23 -4.85 15.82
N SER A 226 -28.84 -3.67 15.73
CA SER A 226 -28.17 -2.45 15.24
C SER A 226 -26.96 -2.06 16.11
N SER A 227 -27.11 -2.19 17.44
CA SER A 227 -26.05 -1.84 18.39
C SER A 227 -24.87 -2.83 18.35
N ILE A 228 -25.15 -4.13 18.19
CA ILE A 228 -24.11 -5.16 17.99
C ILE A 228 -23.36 -4.90 16.69
N PHE A 229 -24.06 -4.63 15.58
CA PHE A 229 -23.40 -4.34 14.31
C PHE A 229 -22.55 -3.06 14.35
N ASN A 230 -23.00 -2.02 15.07
CA ASN A 230 -22.18 -0.84 15.31
C ASN A 230 -20.91 -1.16 16.11
N ALA A 231 -21.01 -2.01 17.14
CA ALA A 231 -19.83 -2.45 17.90
C ALA A 231 -18.86 -3.29 17.07
N ILE A 232 -19.36 -4.16 16.19
CA ILE A 232 -18.54 -4.92 15.23
C ILE A 232 -17.86 -3.96 14.26
N PHE A 233 -18.57 -2.95 13.78
CA PHE A 233 -18.00 -1.93 12.89
C PHE A 233 -16.83 -1.19 13.57
N LEU A 234 -17.00 -0.75 14.83
CA LEU A 234 -15.91 -0.13 15.61
C LEU A 234 -14.74 -1.09 15.82
N TRP A 235 -15.02 -2.36 16.11
CA TRP A 235 -13.99 -3.40 16.26
C TRP A 235 -13.19 -3.61 14.96
N GLN A 236 -13.87 -3.67 13.81
CA GLN A 236 -13.25 -3.81 12.49
C GLN A 236 -12.49 -2.54 12.06
N ALA A 237 -12.97 -1.36 12.46
CA ALA A 237 -12.26 -0.10 12.29
C ALA A 237 -11.07 0.05 13.25
N GLN A 238 -10.93 -0.87 14.22
CA GLN A 238 -9.95 -0.83 15.31
C GLN A 238 -10.03 0.47 16.11
N ASP A 239 -11.26 0.98 16.30
CA ASP A 239 -11.57 2.10 17.18
C ASP A 239 -11.96 1.54 18.56
N TYR A 240 -10.94 1.06 19.27
CA TYR A 240 -11.12 0.39 20.55
C TYR A 240 -11.48 1.34 21.68
N GLU A 241 -11.07 2.60 21.61
CA GLU A 241 -11.48 3.62 22.56
C GLU A 241 -13.00 3.81 22.55
N SER A 242 -13.59 4.04 21.36
CA SER A 242 -15.04 4.17 21.19
C SER A 242 -15.77 2.87 21.55
N LEU A 243 -15.22 1.71 21.15
CA LEU A 243 -15.81 0.42 21.48
C LEU A 243 -15.83 0.16 23.00
N GLN A 244 -14.73 0.45 23.71
CA GLN A 244 -14.64 0.27 25.15
C GLN A 244 -15.66 1.14 25.90
N GLN A 245 -15.91 2.36 25.44
CA GLN A 245 -16.94 3.23 26.00
C GLN A 245 -18.37 2.72 25.72
N GLY A 246 -18.61 2.13 24.55
CA GLY A 246 -19.93 1.62 24.14
C GLY A 246 -20.30 0.25 24.70
N LEU A 247 -19.32 -0.61 24.96
CA LEU A 247 -19.52 -2.03 25.31
C LEU A 247 -20.34 -2.26 26.60
N PRO A 248 -20.22 -1.44 27.67
CA PRO A 248 -21.06 -1.57 28.86
C PRO A 248 -22.55 -1.34 28.56
N LYS A 249 -22.88 -0.29 27.81
CA LYS A 249 -24.27 0.01 27.40
C LYS A 249 -24.84 -1.10 26.52
N LEU A 250 -24.04 -1.63 25.60
CA LEU A 250 -24.43 -2.79 24.80
C LEU A 250 -24.71 -4.02 25.68
N SER A 251 -23.89 -4.26 26.70
CA SER A 251 -24.09 -5.38 27.63
C SER A 251 -25.41 -5.25 28.42
N GLU A 252 -25.78 -4.04 28.82
CA GLU A 252 -27.06 -3.76 29.48
C GLU A 252 -28.25 -3.98 28.52
N LEU A 253 -28.13 -3.57 27.26
CA LEU A 253 -29.15 -3.79 26.24
C LEU A 253 -29.34 -5.30 25.94
N VAL A 254 -28.25 -6.07 25.88
CA VAL A 254 -28.29 -7.53 25.75
C VAL A 254 -29.05 -8.15 26.91
N ASN A 255 -28.71 -7.78 28.14
CA ASN A 255 -29.33 -8.33 29.35
C ASN A 255 -30.83 -8.00 29.42
N SER A 256 -31.21 -6.75 29.20
CA SER A 256 -32.62 -6.32 29.25
C SER A 256 -33.46 -6.95 28.13
N THR A 257 -32.92 -7.10 26.92
CA THR A 257 -33.58 -7.79 25.80
C THR A 257 -33.75 -9.27 26.12
N SER A 258 -32.71 -9.93 26.64
CA SER A 258 -32.77 -11.35 27.03
C SER A 258 -33.79 -11.62 28.14
N VAL A 259 -33.86 -10.77 29.16
CA VAL A 259 -34.87 -10.87 30.22
C VAL A 259 -36.28 -10.74 29.64
N SER A 260 -36.53 -9.72 28.82
CA SER A 260 -37.84 -9.47 28.20
C SER A 260 -38.26 -10.62 27.29
N PHE A 261 -37.32 -11.16 26.52
CA PHE A 261 -37.53 -12.32 25.66
C PHE A 261 -37.85 -13.58 26.47
N ASN A 262 -37.13 -13.86 27.56
CA ASN A 262 -37.39 -15.01 28.42
C ASN A 262 -38.77 -14.95 29.10
N LEU A 263 -39.22 -13.75 29.49
CA LEU A 263 -40.57 -13.54 30.00
C LEU A 263 -41.62 -13.88 28.94
N LEU A 264 -41.46 -13.37 27.72
CA LEU A 264 -42.34 -13.69 26.60
C LEU A 264 -42.36 -15.19 26.28
N LYS A 265 -41.19 -15.83 26.26
CA LYS A 265 -41.04 -17.28 26.06
C LYS A 265 -41.83 -18.10 27.08
N SER A 266 -41.76 -17.72 28.36
CA SER A 266 -42.53 -18.35 29.43
C SER A 266 -44.04 -18.18 29.22
N GLU A 267 -44.49 -16.97 28.89
CA GLU A 267 -45.90 -16.68 28.62
C GLU A 267 -46.46 -17.48 27.46
N ILE A 268 -45.73 -17.55 26.34
CA ILE A 268 -46.14 -18.33 25.17
C ILE A 268 -46.14 -19.83 25.48
N SER A 269 -45.17 -20.31 26.26
CA SER A 269 -45.13 -21.71 26.68
C SER A 269 -46.36 -22.08 27.53
N ASN A 270 -46.75 -21.20 28.46
CA ASN A 270 -47.96 -21.39 29.26
C ASN A 270 -49.23 -21.34 28.41
N LEU A 271 -49.30 -20.42 27.44
CA LEU A 271 -50.40 -20.31 26.48
C LEU A 271 -50.59 -21.61 25.68
N ILE A 272 -49.49 -22.19 25.18
CA ILE A 272 -49.49 -23.47 24.47
C ILE A 272 -49.95 -24.60 25.38
N TYR A 273 -49.43 -24.65 26.61
CA TYR A 273 -49.82 -25.64 27.60
C TYR A 273 -51.33 -25.61 27.88
N ASP A 274 -51.87 -24.42 28.19
CA ASP A 274 -53.29 -24.25 28.50
C ASP A 274 -54.19 -24.62 27.31
N TYR A 275 -53.80 -24.23 26.10
CA TYR A 275 -54.53 -24.59 24.89
C TYR A 275 -54.54 -26.10 24.64
N ASN A 276 -53.39 -26.74 24.73
CA ASN A 276 -53.27 -28.19 24.55
C ASN A 276 -54.03 -28.95 25.65
N TYR A 277 -54.01 -28.45 26.89
CA TYR A 277 -54.82 -28.98 27.98
C TYR A 277 -56.31 -28.88 27.67
N GLN A 278 -56.78 -27.73 27.18
CA GLN A 278 -58.18 -27.52 26.81
C GLN A 278 -58.63 -28.40 25.64
N ILE A 279 -57.78 -28.61 24.63
CA ILE A 279 -58.05 -29.59 23.55
C ILE A 279 -58.24 -30.98 24.14
N ASN A 280 -57.37 -31.40 25.05
CA ASN A 280 -57.46 -32.72 25.67
C ASN A 280 -58.73 -32.87 26.53
N GLN A 281 -59.08 -31.86 27.33
CA GLN A 281 -60.32 -31.90 28.12
C GLN A 281 -61.56 -31.91 27.22
N THR A 282 -61.58 -31.10 26.17
CA THR A 282 -62.71 -31.08 25.21
C THR A 282 -62.85 -32.40 24.47
N ASN A 283 -61.73 -33.07 24.13
CA ASN A 283 -61.75 -34.42 23.56
C ASN A 283 -62.29 -35.47 24.54
N LYS A 284 -61.89 -35.41 25.82
CA LYS A 284 -62.44 -36.29 26.87
C LYS A 284 -63.94 -36.05 27.06
N LEU A 285 -64.34 -34.78 27.12
CA LEU A 285 -65.74 -34.38 27.22
C LEU A 285 -66.55 -34.89 26.01
N ARG A 286 -66.02 -34.78 24.79
CA ARG A 286 -66.63 -35.34 23.58
C ARG A 286 -66.87 -36.84 23.72
N GLN A 287 -65.89 -37.60 24.20
CA GLN A 287 -66.02 -39.04 24.40
C GLN A 287 -67.10 -39.36 25.44
N ARG A 288 -67.16 -38.61 26.55
CA ARG A 288 -68.22 -38.76 27.57
C ARG A 288 -69.61 -38.47 27.02
N ILE A 289 -69.78 -37.36 26.28
CA ILE A 289 -71.07 -37.01 25.65
C ILE A 289 -71.47 -38.07 24.61
N ALA A 290 -70.52 -38.59 23.83
CA ALA A 290 -70.78 -39.66 22.87
C ALA A 290 -71.30 -40.94 23.58
N LEU A 291 -70.69 -41.34 24.69
CA LEU A 291 -71.16 -42.47 25.51
C LEU A 291 -72.54 -42.22 26.13
N LEU A 292 -72.84 -40.98 26.53
CA LEU A 292 -74.17 -40.61 27.01
C LEU A 292 -75.21 -40.65 25.90
N SER A 293 -74.84 -40.32 24.66
CA SER A 293 -75.78 -40.36 23.53
C SER A 293 -76.28 -41.75 23.18
N THR A 294 -75.54 -42.79 23.57
CA THR A 294 -75.97 -44.19 23.44
C THR A 294 -76.71 -44.71 24.68
N SER A 295 -77.05 -43.84 25.65
CA SER A 295 -77.66 -44.20 26.94
C SER A 295 -79.13 -43.78 27.00
N ASN A 296 -79.96 -44.56 27.70
CA ASN A 296 -81.38 -44.24 27.92
C ASN A 296 -81.59 -43.37 29.16
N PHE A 297 -82.47 -42.37 29.04
CA PHE A 297 -82.85 -41.46 30.13
C PHE A 297 -84.38 -41.50 30.32
N THR A 298 -84.85 -41.57 31.56
CA THR A 298 -86.28 -41.44 31.88
C THR A 298 -86.67 -39.96 31.97
N MET A 299 -87.84 -39.62 31.42
CA MET A 299 -88.30 -38.23 31.24
C MET A 299 -88.59 -37.49 32.57
N GLU A 300 -88.69 -38.20 33.70
CA GLU A 300 -89.13 -37.63 34.99
C GLU A 300 -88.10 -36.75 35.72
N ASN A 301 -86.81 -36.76 35.33
CA ASN A 301 -85.76 -36.01 36.04
C ASN A 301 -85.02 -34.96 35.17
N ILE A 302 -85.51 -34.67 33.96
CA ILE A 302 -84.86 -33.74 33.03
C ILE A 302 -85.47 -32.34 33.20
N THR A 303 -84.69 -31.41 33.78
CA THR A 303 -85.02 -29.98 33.71
C THR A 303 -84.59 -29.42 32.34
N GLU A 304 -85.23 -28.35 31.84
CA GLU A 304 -84.92 -27.73 30.53
C GLU A 304 -83.42 -27.40 30.33
N ASN A 305 -82.68 -27.14 31.42
CA ASN A 305 -81.26 -26.78 31.40
C ASN A 305 -80.27 -27.97 31.41
N ILE A 306 -80.72 -29.19 31.72
CA ILE A 306 -79.89 -30.40 31.82
C ILE A 306 -80.47 -31.48 30.89
N SER A 307 -80.64 -31.14 29.61
CA SER A 307 -81.04 -32.09 28.57
C SER A 307 -79.87 -32.42 27.65
N LEU A 308 -79.76 -33.70 27.26
CA LEU A 308 -78.71 -34.16 26.35
C LEU A 308 -78.65 -33.34 25.04
N PRO A 309 -79.77 -33.00 24.36
CA PRO A 309 -79.75 -32.15 23.18
C PRO A 309 -79.14 -30.77 23.44
N LYS A 310 -79.41 -30.18 24.61
CA LYS A 310 -78.84 -28.89 24.99
C LYS A 310 -77.34 -28.98 25.26
N ILE A 311 -76.87 -30.05 25.90
CA ILE A 311 -75.42 -30.31 26.11
C ILE A 311 -74.71 -30.50 24.76
N ILE A 312 -75.30 -31.26 23.83
CA ILE A 312 -74.76 -31.44 22.47
C ILE A 312 -74.69 -30.10 21.73
N ALA A 313 -75.75 -29.28 21.80
CA ALA A 313 -75.77 -27.97 21.17
C ALA A 313 -74.72 -27.02 21.77
N ASP A 314 -74.61 -26.98 23.11
CA ASP A 314 -73.61 -26.17 23.81
C ASP A 314 -72.17 -26.66 23.48
N PHE A 315 -71.94 -27.97 23.36
CA PHE A 315 -70.65 -28.55 22.93
C PHE A 315 -70.32 -28.19 21.48
N ASN A 316 -71.26 -28.35 20.55
CA ASN A 316 -71.03 -28.02 19.15
C ASN A 316 -70.78 -26.51 18.97
N ASN A 317 -71.46 -25.65 19.73
CA ASN A 317 -71.16 -24.22 19.78
C ASN A 317 -69.74 -23.96 20.31
N LEU A 318 -69.33 -24.61 21.41
CA LEU A 318 -67.95 -24.52 21.90
C LEU A 318 -66.94 -24.97 20.84
N SER A 319 -67.21 -26.07 20.11
CA SER A 319 -66.31 -26.54 19.05
C SER A 319 -66.24 -25.57 17.87
N LEU A 320 -67.36 -24.98 17.46
CA LEU A 320 -67.42 -24.02 16.35
C LEU A 320 -66.61 -22.77 16.66
N TYR A 321 -66.73 -22.25 17.88
CA TYR A 321 -66.09 -21.00 18.30
C TYR A 321 -64.81 -21.21 19.10
N PHE A 322 -64.29 -22.43 19.19
CA PHE A 322 -63.19 -22.80 20.08
C PHE A 322 -62.04 -21.80 20.00
N ASP A 323 -61.50 -21.58 18.80
CA ASP A 323 -60.33 -20.71 18.57
C ASP A 323 -60.65 -19.20 18.63
N ASN A 324 -61.93 -18.82 18.58
CA ASN A 324 -62.37 -17.42 18.64
C ASN A 324 -62.73 -16.95 20.06
N ILE A 325 -62.78 -17.88 21.03
CA ILE A 325 -63.02 -17.58 22.44
C ILE A 325 -61.68 -17.48 23.15
N SER A 326 -61.54 -16.47 24.02
CA SER A 326 -60.34 -16.33 24.87
C SER A 326 -60.10 -17.58 25.72
N ILE A 327 -58.84 -17.91 25.95
CA ILE A 327 -58.45 -19.13 26.68
C ILE A 327 -59.14 -19.22 28.05
N ASN A 328 -59.29 -18.10 28.77
CA ASN A 328 -59.99 -18.06 30.06
C ASN A 328 -61.50 -18.36 29.93
N ASN A 329 -62.18 -17.73 28.98
CA ASN A 329 -63.60 -17.97 28.76
C ASN A 329 -63.84 -19.41 28.29
N ARG A 330 -62.92 -19.94 27.48
CA ARG A 330 -62.96 -21.33 27.03
C ARG A 330 -62.87 -22.31 28.19
N LYS A 331 -61.97 -22.07 29.14
CA LYS A 331 -61.84 -22.86 30.37
C LYS A 331 -63.15 -22.90 31.17
N ILE A 332 -63.82 -21.75 31.31
CA ILE A 332 -65.11 -21.64 32.01
C ILE A 332 -66.20 -22.45 31.29
N LEU A 333 -66.29 -22.34 29.96
CA LEU A 333 -67.27 -23.08 29.15
C LEU A 333 -67.05 -24.59 29.22
N ILE A 334 -65.79 -25.04 29.11
CA ILE A 334 -65.43 -26.47 29.27
C ILE A 334 -65.85 -26.96 30.65
N PHE A 335 -65.50 -26.25 31.72
CA PHE A 335 -65.87 -26.63 33.09
C PHE A 335 -67.40 -26.67 33.30
N SER A 336 -68.12 -25.70 32.75
CA SER A 336 -69.58 -25.67 32.80
C SER A 336 -70.19 -26.89 32.11
N LEU A 337 -69.70 -27.25 30.92
CA LEU A 337 -70.15 -28.43 30.19
C LEU A 337 -69.76 -29.73 30.90
N GLU A 338 -68.57 -29.81 31.50
CA GLU A 338 -68.13 -30.95 32.30
C GLU A 338 -69.06 -31.19 33.49
N ASN A 339 -69.47 -30.13 34.20
CA ASN A 339 -70.43 -30.23 35.30
C ASN A 339 -71.79 -30.71 34.82
N LYS A 340 -72.37 -30.08 33.78
CA LYS A 340 -73.65 -30.52 33.20
C LYS A 340 -73.62 -31.99 32.75
N THR A 341 -72.52 -32.41 32.12
CA THR A 341 -72.32 -33.79 31.67
C THR A 341 -72.22 -34.75 32.85
N SER A 342 -71.51 -34.37 33.90
CA SER A 342 -71.35 -35.19 35.11
C SER A 342 -72.66 -35.30 35.92
N GLU A 343 -73.50 -34.26 35.92
CA GLU A 343 -74.84 -34.32 36.51
C GLU A 343 -75.74 -35.28 35.73
N LEU A 344 -75.70 -35.22 34.39
CA LEU A 344 -76.48 -36.11 33.54
C LEU A 344 -76.04 -37.59 33.67
N GLU A 345 -74.74 -37.85 33.84
CA GLU A 345 -74.20 -39.20 34.11
C GLU A 345 -74.79 -39.84 35.37
N LYS A 346 -75.07 -39.05 36.42
CA LYS A 346 -75.64 -39.55 37.69
C LYS A 346 -77.09 -40.03 37.56
N ILE A 347 -77.80 -39.64 36.50
CA ILE A 347 -79.24 -39.91 36.30
C ILE A 347 -79.46 -41.22 35.49
N LYS A 348 -78.40 -41.86 35.00
CA LYS A 348 -78.46 -43.00 34.08
C LYS A 348 -79.06 -44.28 34.71
N THR A 349 -80.00 -44.93 34.01
CA THR A 349 -80.52 -46.29 34.33
C THR A 349 -80.22 -47.30 33.20
N SER A 350 -80.30 -48.60 33.51
CA SER A 350 -79.59 -49.69 32.83
C SER A 350 -80.32 -50.45 31.70
N ASN A 351 -81.36 -49.92 31.05
CA ASN A 351 -82.03 -50.63 29.95
C ASN A 351 -82.08 -49.84 28.64
N VAL A 352 -81.85 -50.53 27.53
CA VAL A 352 -81.43 -50.02 26.20
C VAL A 352 -82.59 -49.74 25.24
N SER A 353 -82.52 -48.63 24.50
CA SER A 353 -83.28 -48.37 23.27
C SER A 353 -82.50 -47.38 22.41
N ASN A 354 -82.44 -47.63 21.10
CA ASN A 354 -81.58 -46.91 20.16
C ASN A 354 -81.96 -45.42 20.00
N VAL A 355 -80.96 -44.54 20.10
CA VAL A 355 -81.05 -43.12 19.72
C VAL A 355 -80.09 -42.85 18.56
N SER A 356 -80.59 -42.06 17.61
CA SER A 356 -79.97 -41.57 16.38
C SER A 356 -78.50 -41.14 16.53
N GLU A 357 -77.71 -41.38 15.48
CA GLU A 357 -76.31 -40.93 15.36
C GLU A 357 -76.18 -39.44 15.65
N THR A 358 -75.48 -39.11 16.74
CA THR A 358 -75.22 -37.73 17.13
C THR A 358 -73.90 -37.28 16.54
N ILE A 359 -73.92 -36.23 15.72
CA ILE A 359 -72.71 -35.67 15.11
C ILE A 359 -72.01 -34.74 16.13
N LEU A 360 -70.98 -35.25 16.78
CA LEU A 360 -70.06 -34.48 17.65
C LEU A 360 -68.75 -34.21 16.91
N ILE A 361 -68.64 -33.01 16.32
CA ILE A 361 -67.44 -32.62 15.57
C ILE A 361 -66.52 -31.88 16.53
N PHE A 362 -65.30 -32.38 16.71
CA PHE A 362 -64.18 -31.63 17.31
C PHE A 362 -62.89 -32.16 16.68
N ASN A 363 -62.30 -31.38 15.77
CA ASN A 363 -61.06 -31.73 15.08
C ASN A 363 -60.08 -30.58 15.23
N ARG A 364 -59.25 -30.65 16.27
CA ARG A 364 -58.22 -29.66 16.61
C ARG A 364 -56.94 -30.36 16.99
N THR A 365 -55.83 -29.84 16.47
CA THR A 365 -54.49 -30.36 16.71
C THR A 365 -53.81 -29.59 17.83
N ILE A 366 -53.08 -30.32 18.67
CA ILE A 366 -52.19 -29.71 19.66
C ILE A 366 -51.09 -28.90 18.96
N ILE A 367 -50.60 -27.85 19.62
CA ILE A 367 -49.48 -27.02 19.16
C ILE A 367 -48.19 -27.56 19.77
N ILE A 368 -47.16 -27.73 18.95
CA ILE A 368 -45.82 -28.15 19.36
C ILE A 368 -44.82 -27.08 18.93
N ILE A 369 -43.88 -26.72 19.80
CA ILE A 369 -42.77 -25.83 19.45
C ILE A 369 -41.74 -26.66 18.66
N PRO A 370 -41.46 -26.33 17.39
CA PRO A 370 -40.44 -27.05 16.64
C PRO A 370 -39.05 -26.84 17.28
N PRO A 371 -38.20 -27.88 17.33
CA PRO A 371 -36.82 -27.71 17.76
C PRO A 371 -36.09 -26.81 16.75
N ILE A 372 -35.27 -25.88 17.27
CA ILE A 372 -34.46 -24.97 16.48
C ILE A 372 -33.02 -25.44 16.57
N ASN A 373 -32.38 -25.68 15.42
CA ASN A 373 -30.94 -25.95 15.35
C ASN A 373 -30.27 -24.82 14.57
N SER A 374 -29.43 -24.01 15.22
CA SER A 374 -28.46 -23.17 14.52
C SER A 374 -27.27 -24.05 14.06
N THR A 375 -26.75 -23.84 12.86
CA THR A 375 -25.71 -24.70 12.27
C THR A 375 -24.50 -23.94 11.71
N THR A 376 -24.49 -22.61 11.76
CA THR A 376 -23.39 -21.82 11.18
C THR A 376 -22.63 -21.07 12.26
N PRO A 377 -21.34 -21.38 12.48
CA PRO A 377 -20.53 -20.60 13.41
C PRO A 377 -20.39 -19.16 12.90
N ILE A 378 -20.64 -18.20 13.77
CA ILE A 378 -20.52 -16.78 13.46
C ILE A 378 -19.05 -16.39 13.48
N ILE A 379 -18.56 -15.80 12.39
CA ILE A 379 -17.15 -15.42 12.23
C ILE A 379 -17.04 -13.91 12.07
N ILE A 380 -16.26 -13.28 12.94
CA ILE A 380 -15.83 -11.88 12.79
C ILE A 380 -14.44 -11.88 12.15
N ASN A 381 -14.34 -11.36 10.92
CA ASN A 381 -13.09 -11.27 10.17
C ASN A 381 -12.10 -10.29 10.81
N GLU A 382 -10.85 -10.72 10.93
CA GLU A 382 -9.76 -9.88 11.46
C GLU A 382 -9.51 -8.64 10.59
N PRO A 383 -9.29 -7.46 11.21
CA PRO A 383 -8.95 -6.26 10.47
C PRO A 383 -7.54 -6.37 9.88
N THR A 384 -7.44 -5.98 8.62
CA THR A 384 -6.21 -5.92 7.84
C THR A 384 -5.46 -4.61 8.08
N GLU A 385 -4.14 -4.62 7.88
CA GLU A 385 -3.35 -3.38 7.88
C GLU A 385 -3.75 -2.49 6.69
N LYS A 386 -3.92 -1.18 6.93
CA LYS A 386 -4.29 -0.21 5.89
C LYS A 386 -3.11 0.68 5.53
N CYS A 387 -2.82 0.79 4.25
CA CYS A 387 -1.77 1.64 3.71
C CYS A 387 -2.41 2.67 2.79
N CYS A 388 -2.11 3.94 3.04
CA CYS A 388 -2.69 5.07 2.32
C CYS A 388 -1.62 5.75 1.46
N LEU A 389 -1.95 6.04 0.21
CA LEU A 389 -1.12 6.84 -0.68
C LEU A 389 -2.01 7.70 -1.59
N PHE A 390 -1.71 8.99 -1.69
CA PHE A 390 -2.41 9.98 -2.52
C PHE A 390 -3.95 9.99 -2.29
N GLY A 391 -4.38 9.85 -1.04
CA GLY A 391 -5.78 9.81 -0.64
C GLY A 391 -6.47 8.45 -0.85
N ASN A 392 -5.77 7.44 -1.36
CA ASN A 392 -6.30 6.11 -1.58
C ASN A 392 -5.76 5.12 -0.55
N CYS A 393 -6.62 4.63 0.34
CA CYS A 393 -6.29 3.65 1.37
C CYS A 393 -6.75 2.25 0.95
N LYS A 394 -5.83 1.30 0.97
CA LYS A 394 -6.08 -0.11 0.65
C LYS A 394 -5.42 -1.01 1.70
N ASP A 395 -5.70 -2.31 1.62
CA ASP A 395 -4.93 -3.28 2.39
C ASP A 395 -3.45 -3.17 2.04
N CYS A 396 -2.62 -3.13 3.07
CA CYS A 396 -1.18 -3.16 2.91
C CYS A 396 -0.75 -4.45 2.21
N CYS A 397 0.28 -4.35 1.39
CA CYS A 397 0.88 -5.49 0.74
C CYS A 397 1.51 -6.44 1.77
N ASP A 398 1.23 -7.74 1.61
CA ASP A 398 1.89 -8.84 2.31
C ASP A 398 2.91 -9.53 1.38
N ASP A 399 3.42 -10.69 1.81
CA ASP A 399 4.42 -11.45 1.05
C ASP A 399 3.92 -11.88 -0.35
N THR A 400 2.61 -11.90 -0.58
CA THR A 400 2.02 -12.35 -1.85
C THR A 400 2.19 -11.36 -2.98
N CYS A 401 2.41 -10.06 -2.71
CA CYS A 401 2.58 -9.07 -3.78
C CYS A 401 4.03 -8.89 -4.25
N SER A 402 4.99 -9.59 -3.65
CA SER A 402 6.41 -9.57 -4.02
C SER A 402 6.70 -9.74 -5.52
N ASN A 403 5.93 -10.58 -6.23
CA ASN A 403 6.17 -10.98 -7.62
C ASN A 403 5.24 -10.30 -8.66
N ASN A 404 4.63 -9.15 -8.36
CA ASN A 404 3.80 -8.42 -9.33
C ASN A 404 4.66 -7.54 -10.26
N PRO A 405 4.74 -7.80 -11.58
CA PRO A 405 5.60 -7.04 -12.48
C PRO A 405 5.28 -5.56 -12.61
N SER A 406 4.01 -5.17 -12.42
CA SER A 406 3.58 -3.76 -12.44
C SER A 406 4.04 -2.98 -11.20
N LYS A 407 4.57 -3.67 -10.18
CA LYS A 407 4.97 -3.11 -8.89
C LYS A 407 6.47 -3.24 -8.63
N PHE A 408 7.24 -3.79 -9.56
CA PHE A 408 8.70 -3.85 -9.44
C PHE A 408 9.29 -2.43 -9.43
N PRO A 409 10.28 -2.17 -8.55
CA PRO A 409 10.93 -0.88 -8.51
C PRO A 409 11.72 -0.61 -9.80
N VAL A 410 11.78 0.66 -10.18
CA VAL A 410 12.56 1.17 -11.30
C VAL A 410 13.83 1.78 -10.76
N VAL A 411 14.97 1.22 -11.16
CA VAL A 411 16.31 1.63 -10.74
C VAL A 411 16.97 2.39 -11.87
N PHE A 412 17.20 3.68 -11.64
CA PHE A 412 17.93 4.55 -12.54
C PHE A 412 19.42 4.53 -12.19
N ILE A 413 20.23 4.20 -13.20
CA ILE A 413 21.68 4.08 -13.06
C ILE A 413 22.32 5.00 -14.10
N HIS A 414 23.07 5.99 -13.66
CA HIS A 414 23.89 6.81 -14.55
C HIS A 414 25.27 6.16 -14.78
N GLY A 415 25.93 6.57 -15.87
CA GLY A 415 27.20 6.03 -16.33
C GLY A 415 28.44 6.80 -15.88
N HIS A 416 29.40 6.90 -16.80
CA HIS A 416 30.77 7.32 -16.58
C HIS A 416 30.89 8.75 -16.03
N LYS A 417 31.75 8.93 -15.02
CA LYS A 417 32.15 10.26 -14.54
C LYS A 417 33.14 10.89 -15.52
N PHE A 418 32.65 11.77 -16.40
CA PHE A 418 33.43 12.39 -17.47
C PHE A 418 34.57 13.30 -16.99
N ASN A 419 34.53 13.78 -15.74
CA ASN A 419 35.59 14.57 -15.14
C ASN A 419 35.87 14.07 -13.71
N ASN A 420 37.10 13.65 -13.46
CA ASN A 420 37.53 13.11 -12.16
C ASN A 420 37.40 14.12 -11.01
N ASP A 421 37.42 15.43 -11.34
CA ASP A 421 37.29 16.54 -10.39
C ASP A 421 35.83 16.86 -10.01
N ILE A 422 34.85 16.32 -10.74
CA ILE A 422 33.40 16.49 -10.47
C ILE A 422 32.95 15.36 -9.55
N SER A 423 32.29 15.62 -8.41
CA SER A 423 31.83 14.53 -7.52
C SER A 423 30.90 13.56 -8.24
N ALA A 424 31.01 12.26 -7.92
CA ALA A 424 30.08 11.23 -8.39
C ALA A 424 28.62 11.48 -7.97
N ASP A 425 28.38 12.41 -7.05
CA ASP A 425 27.04 12.88 -6.67
C ASP A 425 26.27 13.51 -7.85
N SER A 426 26.99 14.09 -8.83
CA SER A 426 26.40 14.60 -10.08
C SER A 426 25.66 13.52 -10.88
N ASN A 427 26.15 12.28 -10.84
CA ASN A 427 25.57 11.15 -11.55
C ASN A 427 24.20 10.72 -10.97
N LEU A 428 23.96 10.97 -9.67
CA LEU A 428 22.67 10.68 -9.04
C LEU A 428 21.57 11.62 -9.53
N HIS A 429 21.94 12.85 -9.91
CA HIS A 429 20.99 13.87 -10.35
C HIS A 429 20.46 13.65 -11.78
N ALA A 430 21.18 12.90 -12.61
CA ALA A 430 20.89 12.79 -14.04
C ALA A 430 19.44 12.34 -14.34
N PHE A 431 18.83 11.56 -13.46
CA PHE A 431 17.46 11.05 -13.63
C PHE A 431 16.43 11.65 -12.65
N GLU A 432 16.81 12.61 -11.80
CA GLU A 432 15.90 13.17 -10.80
C GLU A 432 14.68 13.84 -11.44
N ASP A 433 14.89 14.61 -12.52
CA ASP A 433 13.80 15.23 -13.28
C ASP A 433 12.85 14.18 -13.89
N ILE A 434 13.40 13.04 -14.34
CA ILE A 434 12.60 11.93 -14.86
C ILE A 434 11.80 11.29 -13.72
N GLN A 435 12.41 11.02 -12.56
CA GLN A 435 11.70 10.50 -11.38
C GLN A 435 10.55 11.43 -10.98
N LYS A 436 10.80 12.73 -10.92
CA LYS A 436 9.79 13.75 -10.58
C LYS A 436 8.60 13.73 -11.53
N LYS A 437 8.85 13.52 -12.84
CA LYS A 437 7.79 13.38 -13.86
C LYS A 437 7.04 12.04 -13.83
N LEU A 438 7.55 11.05 -13.09
CA LEU A 438 6.92 9.74 -12.87
C LEU A 438 6.11 9.69 -11.56
N GLU A 439 6.21 10.69 -10.68
CA GLU A 439 5.54 10.69 -9.37
C GLU A 439 4.01 10.60 -9.41
N THR A 440 3.40 10.80 -10.58
CA THR A 440 1.97 10.55 -10.79
C THR A 440 1.59 9.10 -10.54
N ASP A 441 2.50 8.16 -10.83
CA ASP A 441 2.23 6.72 -10.84
C ASP A 441 3.22 5.93 -9.96
N TYR A 442 4.30 6.58 -9.53
CA TYR A 442 5.41 5.98 -8.79
C TYR A 442 5.72 6.75 -7.50
N ILE A 443 6.18 6.02 -6.48
CA ILE A 443 6.78 6.66 -5.30
C ILE A 443 8.23 7.00 -5.64
N ASN A 444 8.58 8.28 -5.59
CA ASN A 444 9.97 8.70 -5.66
C ASN A 444 10.64 8.50 -4.30
N ALA A 445 11.52 7.51 -4.20
CA ALA A 445 12.29 7.23 -2.98
C ALA A 445 13.66 7.93 -2.95
N GLY A 446 13.97 8.74 -3.96
CA GLY A 446 15.26 9.42 -4.09
C GLY A 446 16.39 8.45 -4.39
N SER A 447 17.56 8.74 -3.81
CA SER A 447 18.78 7.96 -4.04
C SER A 447 19.02 6.93 -2.94
N VAL A 448 19.41 5.72 -3.33
CA VAL A 448 19.71 4.61 -2.41
C VAL A 448 21.18 4.22 -2.48
N PHE A 449 21.73 3.99 -1.28
CA PHE A 449 23.05 3.42 -1.04
C PHE A 449 22.91 2.13 -0.23
N VAL A 450 23.93 1.27 -0.25
CA VAL A 450 23.94 0.02 0.52
C VAL A 450 23.92 0.36 2.02
N SER A 451 22.98 -0.21 2.78
CA SER A 451 22.87 -0.05 4.23
C SER A 451 22.67 -1.39 4.91
N LYS A 452 23.27 -1.61 6.08
CA LYS A 452 23.03 -2.86 6.85
C LYS A 452 21.74 -2.81 7.65
N ASN A 453 21.26 -1.61 7.99
CA ASN A 453 20.13 -1.41 8.89
C ASN A 453 18.79 -1.26 8.18
N SER A 454 18.72 -1.56 6.89
CA SER A 454 17.47 -1.51 6.13
C SER A 454 16.46 -2.55 6.60
N ILE A 455 15.20 -2.14 6.68
CA ILE A 455 14.09 -2.99 7.13
C ILE A 455 13.43 -3.61 5.89
N PRO A 456 13.29 -4.95 5.83
CA PRO A 456 12.68 -5.62 4.68
C PRO A 456 11.24 -5.18 4.42
N GLY A 457 10.88 -5.02 3.14
CA GLY A 457 9.50 -4.83 2.66
C GLY A 457 8.85 -3.48 2.95
N ILE A 458 9.52 -2.61 3.72
CA ILE A 458 8.88 -1.44 4.31
C ILE A 458 8.38 -0.43 3.26
N TRP A 459 9.09 -0.25 2.15
CA TRP A 459 8.65 0.62 1.05
C TRP A 459 7.58 -0.03 0.16
N GLY A 460 7.46 -1.35 0.22
CA GLY A 460 6.53 -2.12 -0.60
C GLY A 460 5.11 -2.17 -0.07
N LYS A 461 4.90 -1.87 1.22
CA LYS A 461 3.62 -2.02 1.93
C LYS A 461 2.48 -1.24 1.29
N ALA A 462 2.71 -0.03 0.76
CA ALA A 462 1.68 0.74 0.06
C ALA A 462 1.21 0.11 -1.27
N ASN A 463 1.90 -0.92 -1.76
CA ASN A 463 1.62 -1.60 -3.02
C ASN A 463 1.67 -0.70 -4.28
N TYR A 464 2.61 0.25 -4.29
CA TYR A 464 2.94 1.08 -5.43
C TYR A 464 4.37 0.79 -5.93
N PRO A 465 4.63 0.97 -7.23
CA PRO A 465 5.98 0.88 -7.75
C PRO A 465 6.80 2.07 -7.22
N VAL A 466 8.09 1.84 -7.01
CA VAL A 466 9.02 2.83 -6.46
C VAL A 466 10.07 3.15 -7.52
N THR A 467 10.40 4.42 -7.71
CA THR A 467 11.56 4.84 -8.51
C THR A 467 12.72 5.21 -7.60
N ILE A 468 13.91 4.71 -7.93
CA ILE A 468 15.15 4.89 -7.17
C ILE A 468 16.26 5.34 -8.12
N THR A 469 17.08 6.30 -7.71
CA THR A 469 18.40 6.55 -8.32
C THR A 469 19.50 5.89 -7.51
N THR A 470 20.55 5.41 -8.16
CA THR A 470 21.69 4.85 -7.46
C THR A 470 22.98 4.97 -8.27
N SER A 471 24.10 4.76 -7.60
CA SER A 471 25.43 4.88 -8.18
C SER A 471 26.39 3.89 -7.52
N TYR A 472 27.15 3.17 -8.34
CA TYR A 472 28.20 2.22 -7.93
C TYR A 472 29.54 2.91 -7.61
N TYR A 473 29.57 4.24 -7.60
CA TYR A 473 30.75 5.03 -7.21
C TYR A 473 30.83 5.29 -5.70
N PHE A 474 29.94 4.73 -4.90
CA PHE A 474 29.90 4.97 -3.47
C PHE A 474 30.05 3.67 -2.67
N ASP A 475 30.88 3.71 -1.64
CA ASP A 475 30.99 2.69 -0.62
C ASP A 475 30.41 3.21 0.70
N THR A 476 29.82 2.32 1.49
CA THR A 476 29.30 2.65 2.82
C THR A 476 30.27 2.15 3.88
N LEU A 477 30.91 3.07 4.62
CA LEU A 477 31.66 2.75 5.82
C LEU A 477 30.74 2.72 7.02
N ILE A 478 30.93 1.73 7.89
CA ILE A 478 30.18 1.59 9.13
C ILE A 478 31.09 1.97 10.28
N GLU A 479 30.72 3.02 10.99
CA GLU A 479 31.39 3.50 12.19
C GLU A 479 30.51 3.30 13.42
N SER A 480 31.08 3.39 14.61
CA SER A 480 30.35 3.26 15.88
C SER A 480 29.25 4.33 16.09
N LYS A 481 29.26 5.40 15.28
CA LYS A 481 28.28 6.50 15.30
C LYS A 481 27.27 6.47 14.15
N GLY A 482 27.36 5.52 13.22
CA GLY A 482 26.47 5.44 12.06
C GLY A 482 27.16 4.99 10.77
N GLU A 483 26.44 5.09 9.66
CA GLU A 483 26.94 4.80 8.33
C GLU A 483 27.42 6.10 7.65
N THR A 484 28.62 6.07 7.08
CA THR A 484 29.21 7.18 6.31
C THR A 484 29.36 6.73 4.86
N ILE A 485 28.77 7.48 3.93
CA ILE A 485 28.91 7.23 2.49
C ILE A 485 30.17 7.92 2.00
N LEU A 486 31.07 7.16 1.37
CA LEU A 486 32.29 7.66 0.75
C LEU A 486 32.25 7.42 -0.75
N GLU A 487 32.73 8.40 -1.50
CA GLU A 487 33.02 8.20 -2.92
C GLU A 487 34.21 7.24 -3.05
N SER A 488 34.00 6.13 -3.74
CA SER A 488 34.99 5.11 -4.00
C SER A 488 36.03 5.58 -5.00
N GLN A 489 37.22 4.97 -4.93
CA GLN A 489 38.19 5.08 -6.01
C GLN A 489 37.61 4.47 -7.30
N GLN A 490 38.02 5.04 -8.44
CA GLN A 490 37.65 4.55 -9.76
C GLN A 490 38.18 3.12 -9.97
N ASP A 491 37.35 2.26 -10.55
CA ASP A 491 37.60 0.82 -10.62
C ASP A 491 37.15 0.27 -11.98
N SER A 492 37.39 -1.01 -12.21
CA SER A 492 36.91 -1.73 -13.41
C SER A 492 35.38 -1.84 -13.44
N LEU A 493 34.84 -2.00 -14.64
CA LEU A 493 33.40 -2.21 -14.84
C LEU A 493 32.94 -3.56 -14.24
N ASP A 494 33.86 -4.52 -14.06
CA ASP A 494 33.62 -5.75 -13.31
C ASP A 494 33.29 -5.45 -11.83
N THR A 495 34.09 -4.61 -11.17
CA THR A 495 33.84 -4.19 -9.78
C THR A 495 32.52 -3.44 -9.64
N TYR A 496 32.19 -2.57 -10.60
CA TYR A 496 30.92 -1.85 -10.60
C TYR A 496 29.70 -2.78 -10.75
N ALA A 497 29.82 -3.88 -11.49
CA ALA A 497 28.76 -4.88 -11.56
C ALA A 497 28.55 -5.59 -10.22
N LEU A 498 29.61 -5.83 -9.44
CA LEU A 498 29.51 -6.36 -8.07
C LEU A 498 28.80 -5.38 -7.14
N ARG A 499 29.17 -4.10 -7.17
CA ARG A 499 28.50 -3.05 -6.37
C ARG A 499 27.03 -2.89 -6.77
N LEU A 500 26.73 -2.94 -8.06
CA LEU A 500 25.35 -2.90 -8.55
C LEU A 500 24.53 -4.08 -7.99
N ASN A 501 25.13 -5.27 -7.87
CA ASN A 501 24.45 -6.40 -7.24
C ASN A 501 24.05 -6.11 -5.79
N ASP A 502 24.91 -5.48 -5.01
CA ASP A 502 24.60 -5.17 -3.61
C ASP A 502 23.51 -4.10 -3.51
N LEU A 503 23.52 -3.11 -4.40
CA LEU A 503 22.46 -2.12 -4.53
C LEU A 503 21.11 -2.75 -4.93
N ILE A 504 21.09 -3.68 -5.88
CA ILE A 504 19.86 -4.39 -6.28
C ILE A 504 19.31 -5.22 -5.12
N LYS A 505 20.17 -5.94 -4.39
CA LYS A 505 19.76 -6.69 -3.19
C LYS A 505 19.16 -5.78 -2.14
N GLU A 506 19.78 -4.63 -1.89
CA GLU A 506 19.29 -3.63 -0.94
C GLU A 506 17.94 -3.05 -1.37
N ILE A 507 17.77 -2.70 -2.65
CA ILE A 507 16.50 -2.19 -3.20
C ILE A 507 15.40 -3.24 -3.08
N LYS A 508 15.68 -4.49 -3.47
CA LYS A 508 14.74 -5.60 -3.29
C LYS A 508 14.38 -5.82 -1.83
N LYS A 509 15.36 -5.75 -0.92
CA LYS A 509 15.13 -5.85 0.52
C LYS A 509 14.18 -4.75 0.99
N ARG A 510 14.47 -3.47 0.72
CA ARG A 510 13.61 -2.34 1.13
C ARG A 510 12.20 -2.40 0.56
N THR A 511 12.07 -2.81 -0.69
CA THR A 511 10.78 -2.83 -1.41
C THR A 511 9.99 -4.13 -1.23
N GLY A 512 10.61 -5.20 -0.76
CA GLY A 512 9.99 -6.53 -0.65
C GLY A 512 9.62 -7.14 -2.00
N ARG A 513 10.27 -6.70 -3.10
CA ARG A 513 9.98 -7.17 -4.46
C ARG A 513 11.03 -8.16 -4.95
N ASP A 514 10.57 -9.12 -5.75
CA ASP A 514 11.42 -10.20 -6.26
C ASP A 514 12.35 -9.76 -7.38
N LYS A 515 12.00 -8.72 -8.12
CA LYS A 515 12.78 -8.23 -9.25
C LYS A 515 12.76 -6.72 -9.33
N VAL A 516 13.69 -6.17 -10.10
CA VAL A 516 13.77 -4.75 -10.43
C VAL A 516 13.71 -4.52 -11.94
N ILE A 517 13.34 -3.32 -12.35
CA ILE A 517 13.51 -2.81 -13.70
C ILE A 517 14.72 -1.88 -13.68
N ILE A 518 15.68 -2.08 -14.57
CA ILE A 518 16.85 -1.19 -14.68
C ILE A 518 16.66 -0.26 -15.86
N VAL A 519 16.82 1.05 -15.64
CA VAL A 519 17.00 2.06 -16.68
C VAL A 519 18.40 2.62 -16.53
N SER A 520 19.27 2.30 -17.47
CA SER A 520 20.69 2.62 -17.39
C SER A 520 21.14 3.49 -18.54
N HIS A 521 21.94 4.51 -18.22
CA HIS A 521 22.46 5.48 -19.19
C HIS A 521 23.95 5.29 -19.42
N SER A 522 24.40 5.46 -20.67
CA SER A 522 25.83 5.50 -21.02
C SER A 522 26.57 4.24 -20.51
N MET A 523 27.73 4.40 -19.87
CA MET A 523 28.49 3.31 -19.25
C MET A 523 27.67 2.45 -18.26
N GLY A 524 26.67 3.03 -17.59
CA GLY A 524 25.83 2.30 -16.63
C GLY A 524 25.11 1.11 -17.30
N GLY A 525 24.84 1.20 -18.61
CA GLY A 525 24.30 0.09 -19.40
C GLY A 525 25.29 -1.06 -19.59
N LEU A 526 26.58 -0.76 -19.72
CA LEU A 526 27.63 -1.79 -19.78
C LEU A 526 27.76 -2.50 -18.44
N VAL A 527 27.70 -1.75 -17.33
CA VAL A 527 27.69 -2.31 -15.97
C VAL A 527 26.46 -3.21 -15.76
N ALA A 528 25.27 -2.77 -16.19
CA ALA A 528 24.04 -3.57 -16.10
C ALA A 528 24.10 -4.85 -16.95
N ARG A 529 24.62 -4.76 -18.19
CA ARG A 529 24.86 -5.95 -19.03
C ARG A 529 25.87 -6.90 -18.38
N LYS A 530 26.92 -6.36 -17.77
CA LYS A 530 27.93 -7.16 -17.07
C LYS A 530 27.36 -7.84 -15.82
N TYR A 531 26.50 -7.15 -15.08
CA TYR A 531 25.75 -7.73 -13.97
C TYR A 531 24.96 -8.98 -14.42
N LEU A 532 24.24 -8.90 -15.55
CA LEU A 532 23.49 -10.05 -16.08
C LEU A 532 24.39 -11.24 -16.42
N GLN A 533 25.62 -11.01 -16.90
CA GLN A 533 26.57 -12.09 -17.17
C GLN A 533 27.07 -12.78 -15.89
N ILE A 534 27.29 -12.00 -14.82
CA ILE A 534 27.88 -12.52 -13.57
C ILE A 534 26.82 -13.18 -12.70
N PHE A 535 25.65 -12.56 -12.55
CA PHE A 535 24.63 -12.94 -11.58
C PHE A 535 23.37 -13.55 -12.21
N GLY A 536 23.24 -13.49 -13.53
CA GLY A 536 22.07 -13.94 -14.27
C GLY A 536 20.89 -12.96 -14.19
N GLU A 537 19.73 -13.44 -14.61
CA GLU A 537 18.54 -12.62 -14.83
C GLU A 537 17.50 -12.71 -13.71
N LYS A 538 17.78 -13.50 -12.67
CA LYS A 538 16.80 -13.84 -11.62
C LYS A 538 16.20 -12.61 -10.95
N ASP A 539 17.03 -11.59 -10.71
CA ASP A 539 16.64 -10.38 -9.99
C ASP A 539 16.20 -9.23 -10.90
N ILE A 540 16.27 -9.41 -12.23
CA ILE A 540 15.94 -8.38 -13.22
C ILE A 540 14.70 -8.81 -14.00
N TYR A 541 13.71 -7.93 -14.05
CA TYR A 541 12.53 -8.16 -14.88
C TYR A 541 12.73 -7.63 -16.30
N LYS A 542 13.37 -6.47 -16.42
CA LYS A 542 13.52 -5.73 -17.67
C LYS A 542 14.73 -4.81 -17.60
N LEU A 543 15.41 -4.65 -18.73
CA LEU A 543 16.54 -3.74 -18.88
C LEU A 543 16.25 -2.72 -19.99
N VAL A 544 16.39 -1.43 -19.67
CA VAL A 544 16.30 -0.32 -20.62
C VAL A 544 17.66 0.34 -20.70
N LEU A 545 18.31 0.21 -21.84
CA LEU A 545 19.60 0.79 -22.18
C LEU A 545 19.35 2.14 -22.85
N VAL A 546 19.97 3.21 -22.36
CA VAL A 546 19.85 4.56 -22.91
C VAL A 546 21.23 5.04 -23.35
N MET A 547 21.42 5.24 -24.65
CA MET A 547 22.65 5.78 -25.23
C MET A 547 23.91 5.01 -24.78
N VAL A 548 23.81 3.69 -24.75
CA VAL A 548 24.87 2.83 -24.21
C VAL A 548 25.88 2.50 -25.32
N PRO A 549 27.20 2.64 -25.10
CA PRO A 549 28.23 2.24 -26.05
C PRO A 549 28.39 0.71 -26.07
N ASN A 550 27.35 0.02 -26.54
CA ASN A 550 27.22 -1.44 -26.43
C ASN A 550 28.37 -2.23 -27.07
N LYS A 551 29.03 -1.69 -28.10
CA LYS A 551 30.22 -2.26 -28.74
C LYS A 551 31.51 -1.49 -28.43
N GLY A 552 31.47 -0.64 -27.40
CA GLY A 552 32.58 0.18 -26.94
C GLY A 552 32.68 1.51 -27.68
N ILE A 553 33.65 2.32 -27.24
CA ILE A 553 34.01 3.61 -27.83
C ILE A 553 35.29 3.47 -28.67
N SER A 554 35.47 4.35 -29.66
CA SER A 554 36.64 4.37 -30.53
C SER A 554 36.89 5.78 -31.11
N GLY A 555 38.02 5.95 -31.80
CA GLY A 555 38.40 7.23 -32.42
C GLY A 555 38.74 8.30 -31.40
N ASP A 556 38.49 9.56 -31.75
CA ASP A 556 38.83 10.73 -30.94
C ASP A 556 38.19 10.70 -29.54
N ILE A 557 37.02 10.08 -29.42
CA ILE A 557 36.26 9.95 -28.16
C ILE A 557 37.02 9.09 -27.14
N LEU A 558 37.69 8.02 -27.59
CA LEU A 558 38.52 7.18 -26.72
C LEU A 558 39.73 7.98 -26.20
N THR A 559 40.31 8.82 -27.06
CA THR A 559 41.41 9.70 -26.70
C THR A 559 40.97 10.75 -25.68
N TYR A 560 39.83 11.41 -25.87
CA TYR A 560 39.28 12.37 -24.91
C TYR A 560 38.88 11.72 -23.58
N CYS A 561 38.23 10.55 -23.61
CA CYS A 561 37.84 9.80 -22.41
C CYS A 561 39.06 9.53 -21.52
N SER A 562 40.15 9.04 -22.11
CA SER A 562 41.36 8.65 -21.36
C SER A 562 42.15 9.85 -20.80
N ILE A 563 41.93 11.05 -21.32
CA ILE A 563 42.61 12.29 -20.91
C ILE A 563 41.81 13.05 -19.84
N LEU A 564 40.47 13.05 -19.93
CA LEU A 564 39.58 13.84 -19.07
C LEU A 564 38.87 13.01 -17.99
N GLY A 565 38.74 11.70 -18.19
CA GLY A 565 38.01 10.77 -17.32
C GLY A 565 38.87 9.70 -16.64
N SER A 566 38.22 8.63 -16.20
CA SER A 566 38.84 7.50 -15.54
C SER A 566 39.59 6.62 -16.53
N LYS A 567 40.93 6.53 -16.39
CA LYS A 567 41.74 5.71 -17.29
C LYS A 567 41.31 4.24 -17.30
N THR A 568 40.91 3.69 -16.16
CA THR A 568 40.47 2.29 -16.05
C THR A 568 39.14 2.07 -16.77
N GLU A 569 38.15 2.92 -16.54
CA GLU A 569 36.82 2.81 -17.14
C GLU A 569 36.88 3.01 -18.66
N CYS A 570 37.63 4.00 -19.14
CA CYS A 570 37.83 4.23 -20.57
C CYS A 570 38.58 3.07 -21.26
N ASN A 571 39.53 2.44 -20.56
CA ASN A 571 40.21 1.24 -21.08
C ASN A 571 39.25 0.06 -21.21
N ASP A 572 38.36 -0.14 -20.24
CA ASP A 572 37.34 -1.18 -20.30
C ASP A 572 36.32 -0.89 -21.40
N MET A 573 35.92 0.37 -21.61
CA MET A 573 34.99 0.79 -22.67
C MET A 573 35.59 0.81 -24.08
N ASN A 574 36.92 0.71 -24.22
CA ASN A 574 37.54 0.61 -25.53
C ASN A 574 36.97 -0.59 -26.31
N LYS A 575 36.53 -0.38 -27.55
CA LYS A 575 35.96 -1.44 -28.40
C LYS A 575 36.84 -2.70 -28.49
N ASP A 576 38.16 -2.53 -28.39
CA ASP A 576 39.14 -3.60 -28.53
C ASP A 576 39.56 -4.20 -27.17
N SER A 577 38.93 -3.76 -26.06
CA SER A 577 39.27 -4.20 -24.71
C SER A 577 38.86 -5.65 -24.46
N LEU A 578 39.55 -6.29 -23.50
CA LEU A 578 39.15 -7.63 -23.04
C LEU A 578 37.74 -7.62 -22.45
N PHE A 579 37.37 -6.53 -21.77
CA PHE A 579 36.04 -6.35 -21.19
C PHE A 579 34.95 -6.35 -22.27
N MET A 580 35.06 -5.51 -23.30
CA MET A 580 34.06 -5.41 -24.37
C MET A 580 33.96 -6.70 -25.17
N ASN A 581 35.09 -7.36 -25.44
CA ASN A 581 35.11 -8.65 -26.12
C ASN A 581 34.35 -9.71 -25.31
N LYS A 582 34.56 -9.79 -23.99
CA LYS A 582 33.78 -10.70 -23.13
C LYS A 582 32.31 -10.29 -23.04
N LEU A 583 32.03 -8.99 -23.01
CA LEU A 583 30.66 -8.47 -22.89
C LEU A 583 29.80 -8.81 -24.12
N ASN A 584 30.39 -8.75 -25.31
CA ASN A 584 29.68 -8.93 -26.58
C ASN A 584 29.64 -10.36 -27.09
N ASN A 585 30.51 -11.25 -26.58
CA ASN A 585 30.52 -12.67 -26.95
C ASN A 585 29.70 -13.57 -26.01
N ALA A 586 29.00 -13.01 -25.03
CA ALA A 586 28.17 -13.80 -24.12
C ALA A 586 26.77 -14.06 -24.68
N ASP A 587 26.09 -15.02 -24.05
CA ASP A 587 24.70 -15.36 -24.36
C ASP A 587 23.78 -14.15 -24.23
N THR A 588 22.81 -14.08 -25.13
CA THR A 588 21.78 -13.04 -25.13
C THR A 588 20.83 -13.22 -23.93
N PRO A 589 20.50 -12.16 -23.19
CA PRO A 589 19.56 -12.26 -22.08
C PRO A 589 18.17 -12.73 -22.53
N LYS A 590 17.48 -13.54 -21.72
CA LYS A 590 16.11 -14.02 -21.97
C LYS A 590 15.03 -13.05 -21.45
N ILE A 591 15.42 -12.04 -20.69
CA ILE A 591 14.55 -10.94 -20.27
C ILE A 591 14.35 -9.91 -21.38
N PRO A 592 13.26 -9.13 -21.36
CA PRO A 592 13.08 -8.01 -22.27
C PRO A 592 14.20 -6.97 -22.11
N VAL A 593 14.87 -6.67 -23.23
CA VAL A 593 15.87 -5.60 -23.33
C VAL A 593 15.49 -4.59 -24.39
N TYR A 594 15.39 -3.34 -23.97
CA TYR A 594 15.07 -2.20 -24.82
C TYR A 594 16.29 -1.30 -24.93
N ASN A 595 16.63 -0.87 -26.14
CA ASN A 595 17.82 -0.07 -26.41
C ASN A 595 17.44 1.24 -27.08
N ILE A 596 17.61 2.36 -26.39
CA ILE A 596 17.32 3.70 -26.89
C ILE A 596 18.64 4.29 -27.40
N ILE A 597 18.71 4.49 -28.71
CA ILE A 597 19.89 4.95 -29.44
C ILE A 597 19.70 6.42 -29.82
N GLY A 598 20.68 7.26 -29.48
CA GLY A 598 20.72 8.64 -29.93
C GLY A 598 21.32 8.78 -31.33
N ILE A 599 20.69 9.59 -32.17
CA ILE A 599 21.14 9.98 -33.51
C ILE A 599 20.96 11.50 -33.69
N GLY A 600 21.53 12.06 -34.76
CA GLY A 600 21.41 13.49 -35.11
C GLY A 600 22.71 14.28 -34.95
N CYS A 601 23.75 13.70 -34.35
CA CYS A 601 25.08 14.29 -34.27
C CYS A 601 26.03 13.59 -35.25
N ASP A 602 26.78 14.36 -36.04
CA ASP A 602 27.82 13.81 -36.93
C ASP A 602 29.10 13.49 -36.14
N MET A 603 29.55 12.24 -36.25
CA MET A 603 30.63 11.64 -35.48
C MET A 603 31.55 10.83 -36.41
N ASP A 604 32.45 11.54 -37.08
CA ASP A 604 33.37 11.03 -38.11
C ASP A 604 32.65 10.43 -39.33
N GLY A 605 31.62 11.10 -39.84
CA GLY A 605 30.85 10.65 -41.00
C GLY A 605 29.79 9.59 -40.66
N GLU A 606 29.51 9.37 -39.37
CA GLU A 606 28.42 8.52 -38.89
C GLU A 606 27.50 9.30 -37.95
N GLN A 607 26.22 8.95 -37.89
CA GLN A 607 25.29 9.50 -36.92
C GLN A 607 25.54 8.92 -35.51
N GLY A 608 25.31 9.73 -34.48
CA GLY A 608 25.31 9.32 -33.09
C GLY A 608 24.77 10.40 -32.15
N ASP A 609 25.13 10.31 -30.87
CA ASP A 609 24.66 11.22 -29.81
C ASP A 609 25.72 12.24 -29.33
N GLY A 610 26.86 12.31 -30.03
CA GLY A 610 28.02 13.12 -29.68
C GLY A 610 29.10 12.37 -28.89
N ILE A 611 28.79 11.20 -28.33
CA ILE A 611 29.72 10.35 -27.55
C ILE A 611 29.70 8.89 -28.04
N VAL A 612 28.55 8.38 -28.45
CA VAL A 612 28.33 7.02 -28.93
C VAL A 612 27.81 7.07 -30.37
N LYS A 613 28.49 6.33 -31.26
CA LYS A 613 28.07 6.17 -32.66
C LYS A 613 26.89 5.19 -32.72
N ASN A 614 25.99 5.38 -33.68
CA ASN A 614 24.85 4.50 -33.88
C ASN A 614 25.27 3.02 -34.02
N SER A 615 26.33 2.76 -34.81
CA SER A 615 26.89 1.44 -35.07
C SER A 615 27.39 0.74 -33.81
N THR A 616 27.91 1.49 -32.83
CA THR A 616 28.39 0.97 -31.56
C THR A 616 27.31 0.93 -30.48
N ALA A 617 26.26 1.74 -30.59
CA ALA A 617 25.09 1.69 -29.72
C ALA A 617 24.15 0.52 -30.05
N TYR A 618 24.05 0.13 -31.32
CA TYR A 618 23.11 -0.90 -31.79
C TYR A 618 23.36 -2.30 -31.19
N LEU A 619 22.28 -2.97 -30.80
CA LEU A 619 22.25 -4.37 -30.36
C LEU A 619 21.20 -5.15 -31.19
N ASP A 620 21.65 -6.17 -31.90
CA ASP A 620 20.83 -7.01 -32.79
C ASP A 620 19.73 -7.80 -32.07
N TRP A 621 20.02 -8.28 -30.86
CA TRP A 621 19.09 -9.05 -30.04
C TRP A 621 18.16 -8.19 -29.16
N ALA A 622 18.36 -6.87 -29.10
CA ALA A 622 17.53 -5.97 -28.31
C ALA A 622 16.47 -5.27 -29.18
N LYS A 623 15.39 -4.79 -28.55
CA LYS A 623 14.43 -3.92 -29.26
C LYS A 623 14.95 -2.49 -29.29
N ASN A 624 15.46 -2.07 -30.44
CA ASN A 624 16.06 -0.75 -30.64
C ASN A 624 15.00 0.33 -30.91
N TYR A 625 15.16 1.48 -30.27
CA TYR A 625 14.42 2.73 -30.51
C TYR A 625 15.44 3.81 -30.86
N TYR A 626 15.10 4.66 -31.83
CA TYR A 626 15.96 5.76 -32.24
C TYR A 626 15.37 7.07 -31.74
N LEU A 627 16.23 7.92 -31.20
CA LEU A 627 15.89 9.26 -30.77
C LEU A 627 16.79 10.27 -31.48
N THR A 628 16.19 11.29 -32.06
CA THR A 628 16.95 12.32 -32.78
C THR A 628 17.14 13.53 -31.89
N GLY A 629 18.39 13.92 -31.66
CA GLY A 629 18.74 15.11 -30.90
C GLY A 629 19.75 15.98 -31.63
N THR A 630 20.29 16.97 -30.93
CA THR A 630 21.23 17.95 -31.49
C THR A 630 22.48 18.05 -30.63
N CYS A 631 23.64 18.18 -31.27
CA CYS A 631 24.91 18.47 -30.60
C CYS A 631 25.46 19.84 -31.03
N ASP A 632 26.02 20.58 -30.09
CA ASP A 632 26.87 21.75 -30.35
C ASP A 632 28.30 21.45 -29.91
N ASN A 633 29.09 20.94 -30.85
CA ASN A 633 30.50 20.60 -30.63
C ASN A 633 31.34 21.83 -30.24
N ARG A 634 30.90 23.07 -30.52
CA ARG A 634 31.63 24.28 -30.13
C ARG A 634 31.41 24.64 -28.66
N ARG A 635 30.29 24.20 -28.09
CA ARG A 635 29.92 24.43 -26.68
C ARG A 635 30.08 23.18 -25.80
N PHE A 636 30.51 22.06 -26.38
CA PHE A 636 30.56 20.76 -25.70
C PHE A 636 29.19 20.31 -25.17
N GLU A 637 28.11 20.76 -25.80
CA GLU A 637 26.74 20.36 -25.47
C GLU A 637 26.38 19.14 -26.32
N TYR A 638 26.53 17.95 -25.75
CA TYR A 638 26.24 16.70 -26.45
C TYR A 638 24.82 16.21 -26.15
N PHE A 639 24.16 15.65 -27.17
CA PHE A 639 22.86 15.02 -26.99
C PHE A 639 22.91 13.92 -25.92
N HIS A 640 24.04 13.20 -25.85
CA HIS A 640 24.34 12.18 -24.85
C HIS A 640 24.09 12.64 -23.40
N THR A 641 24.48 13.85 -23.02
CA THR A 641 24.31 14.32 -21.62
C THR A 641 22.93 14.93 -21.39
N GLU A 642 22.35 15.50 -22.44
CA GLU A 642 21.14 16.30 -22.36
C GLU A 642 19.85 15.46 -22.43
N ILE A 643 19.94 14.21 -22.88
CA ILE A 643 18.80 13.31 -23.08
C ILE A 643 17.89 13.16 -21.86
N THR A 644 18.47 13.18 -20.66
CA THR A 644 17.73 12.96 -19.43
C THR A 644 16.95 14.19 -18.98
N ASN A 645 17.10 15.34 -19.64
CA ASN A 645 16.30 16.54 -19.41
C ASN A 645 14.92 16.39 -20.08
N PRO A 646 13.83 16.17 -19.32
CA PRO A 646 12.50 15.94 -19.89
C PRO A 646 11.87 17.19 -20.50
N ILE A 647 12.41 18.39 -20.24
CA ILE A 647 11.94 19.64 -20.87
C ILE A 647 12.51 19.74 -22.28
N LYS A 648 13.79 19.38 -22.45
CA LYS A 648 14.47 19.43 -23.75
C LYS A 648 14.09 18.25 -24.65
N TYR A 649 13.96 17.05 -24.09
CA TYR A 649 13.59 15.82 -24.81
C TYR A 649 12.37 15.14 -24.19
N PRO A 650 11.17 15.71 -24.33
CA PRO A 650 9.95 15.13 -23.78
C PRO A 650 9.62 13.76 -24.41
N GLU A 651 10.07 13.50 -25.64
CA GLU A 651 9.86 12.21 -26.29
C GLU A 651 10.60 11.08 -25.59
N PHE A 652 11.76 11.35 -24.99
CA PHE A 652 12.50 10.38 -24.17
C PHE A 652 11.66 9.92 -22.98
N LEU A 653 11.10 10.86 -22.21
CA LEU A 653 10.22 10.58 -21.09
C LEU A 653 9.00 9.74 -21.52
N ASN A 654 8.41 10.05 -22.68
CA ASN A 654 7.27 9.30 -23.22
C ASN A 654 7.65 7.85 -23.55
N ILE A 655 8.83 7.62 -24.13
CA ILE A 655 9.36 6.28 -24.39
C ILE A 655 9.56 5.54 -23.06
N ILE A 656 10.20 6.17 -22.07
CA ILE A 656 10.39 5.55 -20.74
C ILE A 656 9.05 5.14 -20.14
N LYS A 657 8.05 6.04 -20.08
CA LYS A 657 6.70 5.71 -19.57
C LYS A 657 6.07 4.53 -20.30
N LYS A 658 6.16 4.51 -21.63
CA LYS A 658 5.67 3.40 -22.46
C LYS A 658 6.37 2.08 -22.12
N LEU A 659 7.69 2.09 -22.03
CA LEU A 659 8.48 0.89 -21.75
C LEU A 659 8.22 0.36 -20.35
N LEU A 660 8.08 1.22 -19.34
CA LEU A 660 7.75 0.81 -17.98
C LEU A 660 6.37 0.14 -17.90
N ASN A 661 5.38 0.65 -18.63
CA ASN A 661 4.01 0.12 -18.65
C ASN A 661 3.82 -1.12 -19.53
N THR A 662 4.79 -1.47 -20.38
CA THR A 662 4.66 -2.64 -21.28
C THR A 662 4.80 -3.93 -20.46
N THR A 663 3.75 -4.75 -20.42
CA THR A 663 3.80 -6.12 -19.90
C THR A 663 4.06 -7.06 -21.07
N ASP A 664 5.28 -7.58 -21.17
CA ASP A 664 5.67 -8.47 -22.26
C ASP A 664 5.08 -9.87 -22.04
N SER A 665 3.77 -9.99 -22.33
CA SER A 665 3.04 -11.25 -22.42
C SER A 665 2.94 -11.76 -23.86
N ASN A 666 3.45 -11.00 -24.85
CA ASN A 666 3.31 -11.30 -26.29
C ASN A 666 4.56 -10.99 -27.14
N SER A 667 5.74 -11.52 -26.77
CA SER A 667 6.89 -11.49 -27.69
C SER A 667 7.82 -12.69 -27.56
N MET A 668 7.31 -13.88 -27.89
CA MET A 668 8.07 -14.79 -28.74
C MET A 668 7.30 -14.88 -30.06
N VAL A 669 8.03 -14.77 -31.17
CA VAL A 669 7.55 -14.79 -32.57
C VAL A 669 6.99 -13.46 -33.10
N ILE A 670 7.87 -12.59 -33.58
CA ILE A 670 7.65 -11.90 -34.87
C ILE A 670 8.93 -12.04 -35.69
N SER A 671 8.84 -12.85 -36.73
CA SER A 671 9.80 -13.00 -37.81
C SER A 671 10.01 -11.67 -38.55
N ASN A 672 11.26 -11.42 -38.91
CA ASN A 672 11.71 -10.39 -39.85
C ASN A 672 10.73 -10.14 -41.00
N SER A 673 10.24 -8.91 -41.12
CA SER A 673 9.85 -8.34 -42.40
C SER A 673 10.78 -7.17 -42.69
N SER A 674 11.70 -7.45 -43.62
CA SER A 674 12.47 -6.50 -44.39
C SER A 674 11.67 -5.27 -44.81
N VAL A 675 12.17 -4.08 -44.51
CA VAL A 675 11.88 -2.88 -45.32
C VAL A 675 13.20 -2.27 -45.73
N SER A 676 13.48 -2.45 -47.01
CA SER A 676 14.46 -1.72 -47.81
C SER A 676 14.00 -0.28 -48.03
N LEU A 677 14.78 0.69 -47.54
CA LEU A 677 15.32 1.86 -48.26
C LEU A 677 16.05 2.77 -47.28
#